data_AF-A0A1X2I3G6-F1
#
_entry.id   AF-A0A1X2I3G6-F1
#
_cell.length_a   1.000
_cell.length_b   1.000
_cell.length_c   1.000
_cell.angle_alpha   90.00
_cell.angle_beta   90.00
_cell.angle_gamma   90.00
#
_symmetry.space_group_name_H-M   'P 1'
#
loop_
_entity.id
_entity.type
_entity.pdbx_description
1 polymer ?
#
loop_
_entity_poly.entity_id
_entity_poly.type
_entity_poly.pdbx_seq_one_letter_code
_entity_poly.pdbx_strand_id
1 'polypeptide(L)'
;MPLVLFPPLQSRLLKRQNQLAHFFVWTDLPHLSSIELWSNLNAHKTWHSQYFTSVAAAHEGWYQLTLPLLQPCGTYEYTLKYWQNGQEVWLGSAFENGVVSLLASINEPSTIQPSPLDLTNIGHFLTPLDSHHHQHASYWSYKIKKKIGQHRSPLMVVNQMQSYMALARKSSCWLAPVSGSTHFEHDARPWQLLIYRDKLDGSTSAWMVRTCKNQDSWLHVNTANSILELHTFIEEDNDKRNTMYLVGGRTYDTSDNAIKTMISTIMTPLMKQQQQQQQQQEYDSNDTHGSVVMNEYLGYCTWNSLDQQDMTMDGIDNALDSFEQHHIPIGYLLIDDGWQRQHDGYMTDFDADPRKFPDGLSGTIKSLKRRHRSLKSIGVWHTLWGYWCGVDKDSIGKLYQQFRSYYSSSSETLLEGDTKVYLIVDGVSQFYDDFYRHLTDAGVDMVKIDNQGGIGDLRWECDAQSTVKRPISLKQKHRLWDMYRVAAANAMEKYFTTPPLHCMAMNPHLLECRKLETEKITKIWYGGINRNSDDFYPDIFDSHPWHLYENLLNSMWSSSLFSAIDFDMFQSAHYFGEYHASSRAISGGPVYITDIPGNHDINLLRTLTAENRDGSNQILRCRQACWPLYDTVLGGKPGIDQNFIGAWNTIGTFGFVYGYWNTRKESQCIATTPIPLGYVGYVSLGLDVGKWLYNLESKDDLPLAFRLDVYGCSMVRVVPVYHYQPSLHSTGIISCIGLLDKLNGLQSVVHAEIVLSSQQLYLIQPRLAEYGRVCLFKTHISHRSSQCGFLLSSFNAATILWASLDGVDVQLEKRRSRDPASPITKQAELWILDMTQIPLTASNTTYFSIEIYINY
;
A
#
# COMPACT_ATOMS: atom_id res chain seq x y z
N MET A 1 -21.43 14.20 14.40
CA MET A 1 -21.29 15.27 15.40
C MET A 1 -20.95 16.57 14.67
N PRO A 2 -21.51 17.72 15.06
CA PRO A 2 -21.29 19.00 14.37
C PRO A 2 -19.92 19.63 14.68
N LEU A 3 -19.10 18.97 15.51
CA LEU A 3 -17.75 19.35 15.86
C LEU A 3 -16.85 18.11 15.83
N VAL A 4 -15.67 18.26 15.21
CA VAL A 4 -14.64 17.22 15.08
C VAL A 4 -13.37 17.72 15.75
N LEU A 5 -12.77 16.88 16.60
CA LEU A 5 -11.53 17.17 17.33
C LEU A 5 -10.43 16.23 16.86
N PHE A 6 -9.23 16.76 16.67
CA PHE A 6 -7.98 16.01 16.60
C PHE A 6 -7.01 16.43 17.71
N PRO A 7 -6.34 15.47 18.36
CA PRO A 7 -6.68 14.05 18.37
C PRO A 7 -8.06 13.83 18.98
N PRO A 8 -8.83 12.82 18.53
CA PRO A 8 -10.20 12.65 18.98
C PRO A 8 -10.24 12.35 20.48
N LEU A 9 -11.40 12.58 21.09
CA LEU A 9 -11.73 12.01 22.39
C LEU A 9 -11.50 10.48 22.40
N GLN A 10 -11.21 9.91 23.56
CA GLN A 10 -10.78 8.51 23.74
C GLN A 10 -9.42 8.14 23.10
N SER A 11 -8.77 9.04 22.35
CA SER A 11 -7.41 8.78 21.87
C SER A 11 -6.40 8.72 23.02
N ARG A 12 -5.33 7.96 22.81
CA ARG A 12 -4.23 7.78 23.77
C ARG A 12 -2.94 8.22 23.11
N LEU A 13 -2.52 9.45 23.39
CA LEU A 13 -1.28 10.01 22.90
C LEU A 13 -0.13 9.62 23.82
N LEU A 14 0.98 9.17 23.24
CA LEU A 14 2.23 8.96 23.95
C LEU A 14 3.27 9.92 23.39
N LYS A 15 3.69 10.86 24.23
CA LYS A 15 4.56 11.99 23.88
C LYS A 15 5.71 12.08 24.87
N ARG A 16 6.80 12.71 24.46
CA ARG A 16 7.93 13.03 25.35
C ARG A 16 7.85 14.48 25.82
N GLN A 17 8.44 14.74 26.99
CA GLN A 17 8.67 16.11 27.45
C GLN A 17 9.43 16.92 26.39
N ASN A 18 9.14 18.22 26.32
CA ASN A 18 9.65 19.18 25.34
C ASN A 18 9.14 19.01 23.89
N GLN A 19 8.27 18.03 23.61
CA GLN A 19 7.55 17.97 22.34
C GLN A 19 6.33 18.92 22.34
N LEU A 20 5.80 19.19 21.16
CA LEU A 20 4.53 19.88 20.98
C LEU A 20 3.37 18.89 20.88
N ALA A 21 2.23 19.25 21.49
CA ALA A 21 0.93 18.65 21.22
C ALA A 21 0.08 19.63 20.41
N HIS A 22 -0.35 19.19 19.24
CA HIS A 22 -1.21 19.97 18.35
C HIS A 22 -2.64 19.46 18.48
N PHE A 23 -3.58 20.38 18.64
CA PHE A 23 -5.00 20.13 18.65
C PHE A 23 -5.66 20.95 17.55
N PHE A 24 -6.53 20.31 16.79
CA PHE A 24 -7.31 20.94 15.73
C PHE A 24 -8.79 20.66 15.97
N VAL A 25 -9.61 21.68 15.75
CA VAL A 25 -11.06 21.58 15.79
C VAL A 25 -11.63 22.09 14.48
N TRP A 26 -12.58 21.34 13.93
CA TRP A 26 -13.44 21.78 12.84
C TRP A 26 -14.90 21.67 13.26
N THR A 27 -15.73 22.65 12.91
CA THR A 27 -17.16 22.66 13.22
C THR A 27 -17.96 23.53 12.26
N ASP A 28 -19.20 23.14 11.95
CA ASP A 28 -20.18 23.94 11.21
C ASP A 28 -21.19 24.64 12.14
N LEU A 29 -20.98 24.60 13.46
CA LEU A 29 -21.90 25.20 14.41
C LEU A 29 -21.90 26.73 14.29
N PRO A 30 -23.08 27.35 14.06
CA PRO A 30 -23.19 28.80 14.07
C PRO A 30 -23.12 29.35 15.49
N HIS A 31 -22.74 30.62 15.62
CA HIS A 31 -22.79 31.40 16.86
C HIS A 31 -21.97 30.82 18.04
N LEU A 32 -20.78 30.26 17.75
CA LEU A 32 -19.82 29.86 18.77
C LEU A 32 -19.12 31.08 19.37
N SER A 33 -19.17 31.22 20.70
CA SER A 33 -18.47 32.30 21.41
C SER A 33 -17.06 31.91 21.86
N SER A 34 -16.84 30.64 22.17
CA SER A 34 -15.52 30.09 22.52
C SER A 34 -15.46 28.58 22.33
N ILE A 35 -14.26 28.08 22.05
CA ILE A 35 -13.92 26.66 22.10
C ILE A 35 -12.68 26.54 23.00
N GLU A 36 -12.74 25.67 23.99
CA GLU A 36 -11.71 25.48 25.00
C GLU A 36 -11.30 24.01 25.07
N LEU A 37 -9.99 23.78 25.04
CA LEU A 37 -9.43 22.52 25.52
C LEU A 37 -9.47 22.58 27.04
N TRP A 38 -10.28 21.74 27.66
CA TRP A 38 -10.25 21.57 29.10
C TRP A 38 -9.30 20.41 29.38
N SER A 39 -8.22 20.65 30.12
CA SER A 39 -7.22 19.63 30.39
C SER A 39 -6.66 19.75 31.80
N ASN A 40 -6.11 18.65 32.32
CA ASN A 40 -5.28 18.68 33.53
C ASN A 40 -3.77 18.74 33.21
N LEU A 41 -3.41 19.09 31.97
CA LEU A 41 -2.04 19.12 31.43
C LEU A 41 -1.23 20.31 31.98
N ASN A 42 -1.00 20.31 33.30
CA ASN A 42 -0.14 21.25 34.00
C ASN A 42 0.63 20.57 35.14
N ALA A 43 1.55 21.29 35.77
CA ALA A 43 2.40 20.75 36.83
C ALA A 43 1.62 20.24 38.07
N HIS A 44 0.42 20.75 38.31
CA HIS A 44 -0.41 20.44 39.49
C HIS A 44 -1.51 19.41 39.21
N LYS A 45 -1.66 18.94 37.95
CA LYS A 45 -2.76 18.07 37.49
C LYS A 45 -4.15 18.62 37.82
N THR A 46 -4.30 19.94 37.85
CA THR A 46 -5.59 20.60 38.05
C THR A 46 -6.25 20.90 36.71
N TRP A 47 -7.56 20.74 36.62
CA TRP A 47 -8.29 21.05 35.40
C TRP A 47 -8.34 22.56 35.11
N HIS A 48 -8.06 22.95 33.87
CA HIS A 48 -8.05 24.34 33.42
C HIS A 48 -8.34 24.44 31.91
N SER A 49 -8.78 25.61 31.44
CA SER A 49 -8.99 25.87 30.01
C SER A 49 -7.76 26.40 29.32
N GLN A 50 -7.63 26.01 28.06
CA GLN A 50 -6.84 26.69 27.05
C GLN A 50 -7.76 27.00 25.87
N TYR A 51 -7.82 28.27 25.47
CA TYR A 51 -8.69 28.69 24.37
C TYR A 51 -8.06 28.28 23.05
N PHE A 52 -8.88 27.68 22.18
CA PHE A 52 -8.49 27.53 20.79
C PHE A 52 -8.51 28.89 20.11
N THR A 53 -7.55 29.08 19.21
CA THR A 53 -7.48 30.28 18.37
C THR A 53 -8.18 29.99 17.05
N SER A 54 -9.12 30.86 16.67
CA SER A 54 -9.66 30.85 15.31
C SER A 54 -8.51 31.19 14.35
N VAL A 55 -8.44 30.44 13.27
CA VAL A 55 -7.37 30.63 12.30
C VAL A 55 -7.82 31.68 11.28
N ALA A 56 -7.54 32.96 11.59
CA ALA A 56 -8.07 34.10 10.85
C ALA A 56 -7.32 34.38 9.54
N ALA A 57 -7.88 33.89 8.43
CA ALA A 57 -8.09 34.61 7.16
C ALA A 57 -8.94 33.72 6.23
N ALA A 58 -10.27 33.92 6.22
CA ALA A 58 -11.26 33.38 5.29
C ALA A 58 -12.06 32.08 5.63
N HIS A 59 -12.03 31.53 6.84
CA HIS A 59 -12.46 30.12 7.07
C HIS A 59 -13.47 29.96 8.22
N GLU A 60 -14.74 29.66 7.91
CA GLU A 60 -15.76 29.29 8.92
C GLU A 60 -15.41 27.93 9.54
N GLY A 61 -15.28 27.86 10.87
CA GLY A 61 -15.28 26.59 11.60
C GLY A 61 -13.95 25.99 12.05
N TRP A 62 -12.78 26.49 11.60
CA TRP A 62 -11.47 25.94 12.00
C TRP A 62 -10.82 26.67 13.18
N TYR A 63 -10.32 25.88 14.12
CA TYR A 63 -9.62 26.36 15.31
C TYR A 63 -8.41 25.48 15.62
N GLN A 64 -7.36 26.09 16.18
CA GLN A 64 -6.14 25.38 16.54
C GLN A 64 -5.60 25.77 17.91
N LEU A 65 -4.90 24.84 18.53
CA LEU A 65 -4.18 25.02 19.79
C LEU A 65 -2.93 24.16 19.79
N THR A 66 -1.77 24.76 20.04
CA THR A 66 -0.50 24.05 20.22
C THR A 66 0.00 24.26 21.64
N LEU A 67 0.30 23.17 22.34
CA LEU A 67 0.76 23.19 23.73
C LEU A 67 2.18 22.61 23.84
N PRO A 68 3.13 23.31 24.48
CA PRO A 68 4.42 22.74 24.83
C PRO A 68 4.28 21.78 26.01
N LEU A 69 4.82 20.57 25.87
CA LEU A 69 4.71 19.51 26.85
C LEU A 69 5.85 19.58 27.88
N LEU A 70 5.77 20.56 28.79
CA LEU A 70 6.79 20.85 29.81
C LEU A 70 6.48 20.20 31.18
N GLN A 71 5.35 19.51 31.30
CA GLN A 71 4.84 18.98 32.54
C GLN A 71 5.62 17.73 32.97
N PRO A 72 5.59 17.33 34.26
CA PRO A 72 6.22 16.09 34.73
C PRO A 72 5.74 14.85 33.96
N CYS A 73 6.52 13.77 34.01
CA CYS A 73 6.10 12.49 33.44
C CYS A 73 4.82 11.99 34.12
N GLY A 74 3.91 11.41 33.33
CA GLY A 74 2.66 10.86 33.84
C GLY A 74 1.52 10.92 32.84
N THR A 75 0.35 10.47 33.27
CA THR A 75 -0.87 10.52 32.49
C THR A 75 -1.67 11.77 32.81
N TYR A 76 -2.17 12.38 31.75
CA TYR A 76 -3.00 13.58 31.71
C TYR A 76 -4.23 13.31 30.85
N GLU A 77 -5.29 14.06 31.09
CA GLU A 77 -6.56 13.95 30.39
C GLU A 77 -6.96 15.30 29.81
N TYR A 78 -7.69 15.23 28.70
CA TYR A 78 -8.31 16.38 28.08
C TYR A 78 -9.71 16.04 27.57
N THR A 79 -10.55 17.06 27.54
CA THR A 79 -11.85 17.06 26.89
C THR A 79 -12.05 18.40 26.19
N LEU A 80 -13.17 18.55 25.50
CA LEU A 80 -13.51 19.78 24.81
C LEU A 80 -14.78 20.37 25.41
N LYS A 81 -14.75 21.69 25.60
CA LYS A 81 -15.90 22.51 25.97
C LYS A 81 -16.07 23.62 24.96
N TYR A 82 -17.29 23.91 24.56
CA TYR A 82 -17.61 25.04 23.70
C TYR A 82 -18.88 25.75 24.17
N TRP A 83 -19.04 27.02 23.80
CA TRP A 83 -20.23 27.80 24.10
C TRP A 83 -20.94 28.17 22.81
N GLN A 84 -22.23 27.85 22.77
CA GLN A 84 -23.11 28.15 21.65
C GLN A 84 -24.38 28.81 22.17
N ASN A 85 -24.76 29.97 21.60
CA ASN A 85 -25.96 30.71 22.01
C ASN A 85 -26.05 30.99 23.53
N GLY A 86 -24.89 31.22 24.18
CA GLY A 86 -24.82 31.45 25.63
C GLY A 86 -24.97 30.19 26.49
N GLN A 87 -25.10 29.00 25.89
CA GLN A 87 -25.11 27.72 26.60
C GLN A 87 -23.75 27.03 26.50
N GLU A 88 -23.32 26.44 27.61
CA GLU A 88 -22.12 25.61 27.69
C GLU A 88 -22.43 24.19 27.24
N VAL A 89 -21.57 23.63 26.38
CA VAL A 89 -21.67 22.24 25.90
C VAL A 89 -20.32 21.54 26.08
N TRP A 90 -20.36 20.35 26.67
CA TRP A 90 -19.22 19.45 26.78
C TRP A 90 -19.31 18.38 25.69
N LEU A 91 -18.21 18.15 24.97
CA LEU A 91 -18.19 17.16 23.89
C LEU A 91 -18.15 15.72 24.41
N GLY A 92 -17.45 15.48 25.53
CA GLY A 92 -17.30 14.15 26.12
C GLY A 92 -17.70 14.10 27.59
N SER A 93 -18.21 12.96 28.02
CA SER A 93 -18.35 12.61 29.43
C SER A 93 -16.98 12.25 30.06
N ALA A 94 -16.91 12.14 31.38
CA ALA A 94 -15.65 11.87 32.09
C ALA A 94 -14.94 10.57 31.64
N PHE A 95 -15.66 9.61 31.05
CA PHE A 95 -15.11 8.34 30.55
C PHE A 95 -14.71 8.38 29.08
N GLU A 96 -14.93 9.51 28.41
CA GLU A 96 -14.63 9.71 26.98
C GLU A 96 -13.44 10.66 26.77
N ASN A 97 -12.78 11.10 27.84
CA ASN A 97 -11.62 11.98 27.76
C ASN A 97 -10.53 11.38 26.86
N GLY A 98 -9.85 12.26 26.11
CA GLY A 98 -8.58 11.91 25.50
C GLY A 98 -7.48 11.87 26.55
N VAL A 99 -6.45 11.05 26.32
CA VAL A 99 -5.36 10.81 27.27
C VAL A 99 -4.04 11.20 26.64
N VAL A 100 -3.22 11.97 27.37
CA VAL A 100 -1.81 12.25 27.03
C VAL A 100 -0.92 11.62 28.08
N SER A 101 -0.13 10.64 27.68
CA SER A 101 0.93 10.05 28.50
C SER A 101 2.26 10.71 28.16
N LEU A 102 2.84 11.42 29.13
CA LEU A 102 4.14 12.07 29.01
C LEU A 102 5.25 11.18 29.56
N LEU A 103 6.23 10.92 28.71
CA LEU A 103 7.47 10.24 29.04
C LEU A 103 8.62 11.23 29.20
N ALA A 104 9.66 10.80 29.91
CA ALA A 104 10.87 11.59 30.06
C ALA A 104 11.50 11.89 28.69
N SER A 105 12.10 13.07 28.58
CA SER A 105 12.97 13.38 27.44
C SER A 105 14.13 12.38 27.43
N ILE A 106 14.52 11.92 26.24
CA ILE A 106 15.77 11.17 26.07
C ILE A 106 16.88 12.23 25.98
N ASN A 107 17.92 12.11 26.81
CA ASN A 107 19.10 12.98 26.72
C ASN A 107 19.89 12.60 25.46
N GLU A 108 19.64 13.30 24.37
CA GLU A 108 20.08 12.99 23.00
C GLU A 108 19.73 11.56 22.51
N PRO A 109 19.30 11.39 21.25
CA PRO A 109 18.94 10.08 20.69
C PRO A 109 20.11 9.07 20.61
N SER A 110 21.31 9.40 21.10
CA SER A 110 22.53 8.59 21.01
C SER A 110 22.83 7.71 22.25
N THR A 111 22.13 7.85 23.38
CA THR A 111 22.59 7.24 24.66
C THR A 111 21.80 6.05 25.17
N ILE A 112 20.56 5.81 24.74
CA ILE A 112 19.80 4.60 25.12
C ILE A 112 19.86 3.62 23.94
N GLN A 113 20.90 2.79 23.92
CA GLN A 113 20.92 1.63 23.05
C GLN A 113 19.79 0.68 23.50
N PRO A 114 18.82 0.34 22.64
CA PRO A 114 17.87 -0.70 22.96
C PRO A 114 18.61 -1.98 23.37
N SER A 115 18.28 -2.56 24.52
CA SER A 115 18.89 -3.80 25.00
C SER A 115 18.30 -5.02 24.27
N PRO A 116 19.12 -6.05 23.94
CA PRO A 116 18.62 -7.31 23.39
C PRO A 116 17.70 -8.03 24.38
N LEU A 117 16.99 -9.07 23.89
CA LEU A 117 16.36 -10.06 24.77
C LEU A 117 17.37 -10.52 25.83
N ASP A 118 16.92 -10.60 27.08
CA ASP A 118 17.69 -11.27 28.13
C ASP A 118 17.74 -12.78 27.83
N LEU A 119 18.92 -13.23 27.40
CA LEU A 119 19.15 -14.62 27.00
C LEU A 119 19.38 -15.58 28.16
N THR A 120 19.52 -15.08 29.39
CA THR A 120 19.79 -15.92 30.57
C THR A 120 18.73 -17.01 30.73
N ASN A 121 17.47 -16.72 30.38
CA ASN A 121 16.35 -17.64 30.51
C ASN A 121 15.99 -18.40 29.21
N ILE A 122 16.45 -17.94 28.03
CA ILE A 122 16.03 -18.48 26.72
C ILE A 122 17.17 -19.02 25.84
N GLY A 123 18.43 -18.88 26.27
CA GLY A 123 19.62 -19.39 25.56
C GLY A 123 19.68 -20.92 25.42
N HIS A 124 18.79 -21.63 26.11
CA HIS A 124 18.65 -23.08 25.95
C HIS A 124 18.02 -23.47 24.60
N PHE A 125 17.19 -22.61 23.98
CA PHE A 125 16.59 -22.85 22.65
C PHE A 125 16.90 -21.80 21.60
N LEU A 126 17.51 -20.66 21.97
CA LEU A 126 18.02 -19.66 21.01
C LEU A 126 19.55 -19.59 21.04
N THR A 127 20.13 -19.26 19.90
CA THR A 127 21.56 -18.94 19.78
C THR A 127 21.70 -17.61 19.03
N PRO A 128 22.30 -16.57 19.63
CA PRO A 128 22.54 -15.30 18.96
C PRO A 128 23.36 -15.49 17.70
N LEU A 129 23.04 -14.73 16.66
CA LEU A 129 23.79 -14.71 15.41
C LEU A 129 24.43 -13.35 15.22
N ASP A 130 23.61 -12.37 14.83
CA ASP A 130 24.06 -11.01 14.55
C ASP A 130 23.25 -10.01 15.37
N SER A 131 23.93 -8.95 15.80
CA SER A 131 23.34 -7.76 16.37
C SER A 131 23.93 -6.54 15.69
N HIS A 132 23.11 -5.56 15.43
CA HIS A 132 23.54 -4.36 14.76
C HIS A 132 22.74 -3.17 15.27
N HIS A 133 23.44 -2.05 15.32
CA HIS A 133 22.98 -0.84 15.96
C HIS A 133 23.19 0.31 14.99
N HIS A 134 22.10 0.92 14.57
CA HIS A 134 22.10 2.21 13.87
C HIS A 134 21.63 3.30 14.85
N GLN A 135 21.85 4.57 14.52
CA GLN A 135 21.60 5.70 15.44
C GLN A 135 20.21 5.69 16.11
N HIS A 136 19.18 5.11 15.47
CA HIS A 136 17.81 5.12 15.99
C HIS A 136 17.14 3.74 16.05
N ALA A 137 17.85 2.66 15.73
CA ALA A 137 17.28 1.31 15.74
C ALA A 137 18.33 0.26 16.06
N SER A 138 17.95 -0.71 16.90
CA SER A 138 18.72 -1.93 17.14
C SER A 138 17.99 -3.10 16.53
N TYR A 139 18.74 -4.06 16.01
CA TYR A 139 18.19 -5.32 15.54
C TYR A 139 19.04 -6.50 15.97
N TRP A 140 18.36 -7.62 16.17
CA TRP A 140 18.94 -8.86 16.68
C TRP A 140 18.38 -10.04 15.90
N SER A 141 19.24 -11.01 15.63
CA SER A 141 18.85 -12.27 15.02
C SER A 141 19.31 -13.44 15.87
N TYR A 142 18.46 -14.45 15.95
CA TYR A 142 18.69 -15.66 16.72
C TYR A 142 18.42 -16.88 15.84
N LYS A 143 19.34 -17.83 15.88
CA LYS A 143 19.12 -19.19 15.40
C LYS A 143 18.25 -19.92 16.41
N ILE A 144 17.16 -20.52 15.94
CA ILE A 144 16.30 -21.37 16.76
C ILE A 144 16.89 -22.79 16.76
N LYS A 145 17.13 -23.34 17.95
CA LYS A 145 17.63 -24.71 18.10
C LYS A 145 16.52 -25.69 17.74
N LYS A 146 16.87 -26.67 16.91
CA LYS A 146 15.93 -27.68 16.44
C LYS A 146 15.62 -28.72 17.51
N LYS A 147 14.35 -29.07 17.62
CA LYS A 147 13.88 -30.19 18.41
C LYS A 147 12.67 -30.82 17.72
N ILE A 148 12.69 -32.14 17.52
CA ILE A 148 11.59 -32.88 16.88
C ILE A 148 10.34 -32.78 17.75
N GLY A 149 9.18 -32.63 17.12
CA GLY A 149 7.88 -32.41 17.73
C GLY A 149 7.44 -30.95 17.73
N GLN A 150 6.30 -30.67 18.34
CA GLN A 150 5.82 -29.32 18.58
C GLN A 150 6.39 -28.81 19.91
N HIS A 151 7.01 -27.63 19.89
CA HIS A 151 7.54 -26.99 21.09
C HIS A 151 7.01 -25.57 21.20
N ARG A 152 6.64 -25.21 22.43
CA ARG A 152 6.24 -23.87 22.85
C ARG A 152 7.30 -23.35 23.80
N SER A 153 7.89 -22.22 23.46
CA SER A 153 8.97 -21.61 24.22
C SER A 153 8.60 -20.16 24.59
N PRO A 154 8.51 -19.81 25.88
CA PRO A 154 8.24 -18.44 26.29
C PRO A 154 9.43 -17.53 25.95
N LEU A 155 9.16 -16.39 25.30
CA LEU A 155 10.17 -15.40 24.94
C LEU A 155 10.25 -14.30 25.99
N MET A 156 9.15 -13.60 26.22
CA MET A 156 9.09 -12.48 27.16
C MET A 156 7.65 -12.17 27.58
N VAL A 157 7.50 -11.47 28.71
CA VAL A 157 6.24 -10.89 29.14
C VAL A 157 6.06 -9.54 28.42
N VAL A 158 4.91 -9.35 27.77
CA VAL A 158 4.52 -8.12 27.07
C VAL A 158 3.21 -7.62 27.66
N ASN A 159 3.28 -7.01 28.83
CA ASN A 159 2.10 -6.55 29.59
C ASN A 159 2.01 -5.02 29.77
N GLN A 160 2.96 -4.28 29.20
CA GLN A 160 3.03 -2.81 29.28
C GLN A 160 3.07 -2.19 27.88
N MET A 161 2.08 -2.52 27.04
CA MET A 161 1.96 -1.94 25.71
C MET A 161 0.89 -0.85 25.65
N GLN A 162 1.10 0.11 24.76
CA GLN A 162 0.10 1.09 24.38
C GLN A 162 -0.82 0.53 23.29
N SER A 163 -0.21 -0.11 22.30
CA SER A 163 -0.89 -0.75 21.17
C SER A 163 -0.01 -1.78 20.51
N TYR A 164 -0.62 -2.65 19.72
CA TYR A 164 0.06 -3.67 18.93
C TYR A 164 -0.67 -3.93 17.62
N MET A 165 0.09 -4.50 16.68
CA MET A 165 -0.40 -5.13 15.48
C MET A 165 0.40 -6.40 15.22
N ALA A 166 -0.29 -7.50 14.90
CA ALA A 166 0.32 -8.74 14.45
C ALA A 166 -0.24 -9.14 13.09
N LEU A 167 0.56 -9.86 12.29
CA LEU A 167 0.09 -10.51 11.05
C LEU A 167 -0.16 -11.98 11.34
N ALA A 168 -1.43 -12.36 11.42
CA ALA A 168 -1.90 -13.72 11.72
C ALA A 168 -2.22 -14.51 10.46
N ARG A 169 -2.01 -15.83 10.48
CA ARG A 169 -2.41 -16.73 9.40
C ARG A 169 -3.93 -16.92 9.44
N LYS A 170 -4.65 -16.21 8.57
CA LYS A 170 -6.13 -16.31 8.43
C LYS A 170 -6.53 -17.67 7.86
N SER A 171 -5.84 -18.10 6.82
CA SER A 171 -6.00 -19.41 6.19
C SER A 171 -4.63 -19.91 5.71
N SER A 172 -4.61 -21.01 4.95
CA SER A 172 -3.38 -21.46 4.28
C SER A 172 -2.89 -20.45 3.22
N CYS A 173 -3.78 -19.59 2.74
CA CYS A 173 -3.59 -18.66 1.62
C CYS A 173 -3.30 -17.22 2.06
N TRP A 174 -3.84 -16.80 3.21
CA TRP A 174 -3.92 -15.40 3.61
C TRP A 174 -3.29 -15.09 4.97
N LEU A 175 -2.60 -13.95 5.05
CA LEU A 175 -2.26 -13.27 6.30
C LEU A 175 -3.26 -12.14 6.53
N ALA A 176 -3.74 -11.99 7.77
CA ALA A 176 -4.64 -10.92 8.16
C ALA A 176 -4.11 -10.21 9.41
N PRO A 177 -4.28 -8.87 9.49
CA PRO A 177 -3.84 -8.13 10.65
C PRO A 177 -4.70 -8.41 11.89
N VAL A 178 -4.08 -8.29 13.04
CA VAL A 178 -4.70 -8.35 14.37
C VAL A 178 -4.15 -7.18 15.15
N SER A 179 -4.98 -6.21 15.49
CA SER A 179 -4.53 -5.04 16.24
C SER A 179 -5.36 -4.85 17.50
N GLY A 180 -4.76 -4.15 18.44
CA GLY A 180 -5.41 -3.77 19.69
C GLY A 180 -4.55 -2.81 20.48
N SER A 181 -5.00 -2.54 21.71
CA SER A 181 -4.42 -1.51 22.57
C SER A 181 -3.63 -2.11 23.75
N THR A 182 -4.10 -1.88 24.97
CA THR A 182 -3.34 -2.10 26.21
C THR A 182 -3.20 -3.56 26.63
N HIS A 183 -3.86 -4.48 25.94
CA HIS A 183 -3.75 -5.92 26.17
C HIS A 183 -3.93 -6.68 24.84
N PHE A 184 -3.38 -7.89 24.76
CA PHE A 184 -3.61 -8.76 23.61
C PHE A 184 -5.04 -9.26 23.65
N GLU A 185 -5.68 -9.29 22.49
CA GLU A 185 -6.94 -9.98 22.34
C GLU A 185 -6.68 -11.48 22.12
N HIS A 186 -7.66 -12.30 22.47
CA HIS A 186 -7.54 -13.73 22.23
C HIS A 186 -7.61 -14.01 20.74
N ASP A 187 -6.51 -14.52 20.19
CA ASP A 187 -6.43 -15.03 18.83
C ASP A 187 -5.69 -16.37 18.85
N ALA A 188 -6.35 -17.43 18.38
CA ALA A 188 -5.77 -18.77 18.32
C ALA A 188 -4.88 -19.00 17.10
N ARG A 189 -4.85 -18.06 16.15
CA ARG A 189 -4.12 -18.21 14.88
C ARG A 189 -2.61 -18.00 15.09
N PRO A 190 -1.76 -18.73 14.33
CA PRO A 190 -0.33 -18.47 14.26
C PRO A 190 0.00 -17.05 13.75
N TRP A 191 0.93 -16.33 14.40
CA TRP A 191 1.39 -15.01 13.96
C TRP A 191 2.80 -15.07 13.35
N GLN A 192 3.04 -14.36 12.24
CA GLN A 192 4.38 -14.27 11.62
C GLN A 192 5.16 -13.02 12.01
N LEU A 193 4.43 -11.95 12.31
CA LEU A 193 4.98 -10.66 12.70
C LEU A 193 4.18 -10.13 13.88
N LEU A 194 4.85 -9.54 14.84
CA LEU A 194 4.26 -8.72 15.91
C LEU A 194 5.02 -7.40 15.96
N ILE A 195 4.30 -6.29 15.95
CA ILE A 195 4.81 -4.95 16.22
C ILE A 195 4.01 -4.41 17.41
N TYR A 196 4.68 -3.85 18.41
CA TYR A 196 4.01 -3.21 19.53
C TYR A 196 4.77 -1.98 20.02
N ARG A 197 4.03 -1.06 20.63
CA ARG A 197 4.58 0.14 21.26
C ARG A 197 4.58 -0.01 22.77
N ASP A 198 5.74 0.11 23.39
CA ASP A 198 5.93 0.01 24.83
C ASP A 198 5.42 1.29 25.51
N LYS A 199 4.57 1.15 26.53
CA LYS A 199 3.95 2.26 27.26
C LYS A 199 4.92 2.95 28.22
N LEU A 200 5.93 2.24 28.74
CA LEU A 200 6.84 2.74 29.77
C LEU A 200 7.92 3.62 29.18
N ASP A 201 8.52 3.20 28.06
CA ASP A 201 9.63 3.92 27.46
C ASP A 201 9.33 4.50 26.07
N GLY A 202 8.18 4.17 25.49
CA GLY A 202 7.71 4.70 24.21
C GLY A 202 8.39 4.11 22.98
N SER A 203 9.21 3.07 23.15
CA SER A 203 9.83 2.38 22.02
C SER A 203 8.83 1.55 21.23
N THR A 204 9.11 1.39 19.94
CA THR A 204 8.44 0.43 19.07
C THR A 204 9.33 -0.80 18.96
N SER A 205 8.76 -1.98 19.22
CA SER A 205 9.44 -3.25 19.05
C SER A 205 8.74 -4.08 17.98
N ALA A 206 9.51 -4.81 17.18
CA ALA A 206 9.01 -5.77 16.21
C ALA A 206 9.68 -7.13 16.38
N TRP A 207 8.88 -8.18 16.24
CA TRP A 207 9.30 -9.58 16.32
C TRP A 207 8.79 -10.33 15.10
N MET A 208 9.70 -11.01 14.41
CA MET A 208 9.40 -11.82 13.25
C MET A 208 10.04 -13.19 13.40
N VAL A 209 9.30 -14.23 13.03
CA VAL A 209 9.80 -15.60 13.01
C VAL A 209 9.83 -16.11 11.58
N ARG A 210 10.96 -16.73 11.23
CA ARG A 210 11.19 -17.33 9.92
C ARG A 210 10.98 -18.83 9.97
N THR A 211 10.17 -19.33 9.05
CA THR A 211 10.00 -20.76 8.76
C THR A 211 11.02 -21.24 7.72
N CYS A 212 11.21 -22.56 7.61
CA CYS A 212 12.10 -23.14 6.62
C CYS A 212 11.57 -24.49 6.11
N LYS A 213 12.16 -25.00 5.02
CA LYS A 213 11.71 -26.24 4.39
C LYS A 213 11.66 -27.41 5.40
N ASN A 214 10.51 -28.08 5.41
CA ASN A 214 10.13 -29.21 6.28
C ASN A 214 9.93 -28.85 7.77
N GLN A 215 9.84 -27.57 8.11
CA GLN A 215 9.62 -27.09 9.47
C GLN A 215 8.55 -26.00 9.44
N ASP A 216 7.92 -25.75 10.58
CA ASP A 216 7.03 -24.60 10.75
C ASP A 216 7.35 -23.85 12.05
N SER A 217 7.16 -22.55 12.04
CA SER A 217 7.41 -21.68 13.19
C SER A 217 6.53 -20.45 13.15
N TRP A 218 6.03 -20.05 14.32
CA TRP A 218 5.14 -18.91 14.47
C TRP A 218 5.27 -18.30 15.87
N LEU A 219 4.80 -17.07 16.01
CA LEU A 219 4.60 -16.37 17.26
C LEU A 219 3.15 -16.57 17.73
N HIS A 220 2.96 -16.59 19.03
CA HIS A 220 1.64 -16.58 19.65
C HIS A 220 1.74 -15.84 20.98
N VAL A 221 0.65 -15.23 21.44
CA VAL A 221 0.60 -14.62 22.77
C VAL A 221 -0.39 -15.37 23.64
N ASN A 222 0.10 -15.87 24.78
CA ASN A 222 -0.77 -16.34 25.83
C ASN A 222 -1.39 -15.13 26.53
N THR A 223 -2.66 -14.86 26.28
CA THR A 223 -3.37 -13.69 26.80
C THR A 223 -3.58 -13.73 28.31
N ALA A 224 -3.64 -14.91 28.94
CA ALA A 224 -3.87 -15.05 30.38
C ALA A 224 -2.71 -14.50 31.22
N ASN A 225 -1.49 -14.52 30.69
CA ASN A 225 -0.28 -14.02 31.36
C ASN A 225 0.52 -13.03 30.50
N SER A 226 0.00 -12.66 29.33
CA SER A 226 0.65 -11.76 28.35
C SER A 226 2.08 -12.20 27.99
N ILE A 227 2.30 -13.50 27.85
CA ILE A 227 3.60 -14.04 27.44
C ILE A 227 3.62 -14.20 25.91
N LEU A 228 4.59 -13.55 25.27
CA LEU A 228 4.94 -13.82 23.87
C LEU A 228 5.70 -15.13 23.79
N GLU A 229 5.29 -15.99 22.86
CA GLU A 229 5.77 -17.35 22.74
C GLU A 229 6.23 -17.63 21.33
N LEU A 230 7.36 -18.32 21.22
CA LEU A 230 7.82 -18.94 19.99
C LEU A 230 7.30 -20.37 19.94
N HIS A 231 6.56 -20.68 18.89
CA HIS A 231 6.13 -22.03 18.57
C HIS A 231 6.93 -22.56 17.40
N THR A 232 7.29 -23.83 17.48
CA THR A 232 8.00 -24.55 16.42
C THR A 232 7.40 -25.92 16.25
N PHE A 233 7.41 -26.41 15.01
CA PHE A 233 7.01 -27.75 14.67
C PHE A 233 8.02 -28.35 13.69
N ILE A 234 8.64 -29.45 14.11
CA ILE A 234 9.59 -30.22 13.29
C ILE A 234 9.14 -31.67 13.32
N GLU A 235 8.67 -32.19 12.19
CA GLU A 235 8.26 -33.59 12.09
C GLU A 235 9.48 -34.53 12.08
N GLU A 236 10.54 -34.14 11.38
CA GLU A 236 11.79 -34.89 11.26
C GLU A 236 12.97 -33.93 10.98
N ASP A 237 14.15 -34.22 11.55
CA ASP A 237 15.36 -33.41 11.35
C ASP A 237 16.27 -34.02 10.28
N ASN A 238 15.89 -33.82 9.01
CA ASN A 238 16.56 -34.48 7.89
C ASN A 238 17.64 -33.64 7.18
N ASP A 239 17.76 -32.33 7.49
CA ASP A 239 18.82 -31.49 6.91
C ASP A 239 19.35 -30.47 7.92
N LYS A 240 20.61 -30.63 8.34
CA LYS A 240 21.31 -29.71 9.27
C LYS A 240 21.44 -28.28 8.72
N ARG A 241 21.26 -28.05 7.41
CA ARG A 241 21.37 -26.74 6.75
C ARG A 241 20.12 -25.88 6.93
N ASN A 242 18.93 -26.46 7.00
CA ASN A 242 17.68 -25.70 7.17
C ASN A 242 17.57 -25.19 8.60
N THR A 243 17.60 -23.87 8.79
CA THR A 243 17.57 -23.24 10.12
C THR A 243 16.38 -22.28 10.20
N MET A 244 15.62 -22.34 11.30
CA MET A 244 14.61 -21.33 11.64
C MET A 244 15.26 -20.17 12.40
N TYR A 245 14.72 -18.97 12.23
CA TYR A 245 15.27 -17.76 12.82
C TYR A 245 14.19 -16.97 13.55
N LEU A 246 14.57 -16.34 14.65
CA LEU A 246 13.79 -15.28 15.30
C LEU A 246 14.56 -13.99 15.08
N VAL A 247 13.88 -12.96 14.60
CA VAL A 247 14.45 -11.63 14.40
C VAL A 247 13.65 -10.63 15.20
N GLY A 248 14.36 -9.78 15.94
CA GLY A 248 13.78 -8.71 16.74
C GLY A 248 14.37 -7.36 16.32
N GLY A 249 13.56 -6.30 16.41
CA GLY A 249 14.01 -4.93 16.23
C GLY A 249 13.36 -4.00 17.25
N ARG A 250 14.06 -2.92 17.61
CA ARG A 250 13.54 -1.89 18.51
C ARG A 250 14.01 -0.51 18.10
N THR A 251 13.11 0.47 18.12
CA THR A 251 13.38 1.86 17.76
C THR A 251 12.61 2.83 18.67
N TYR A 252 13.17 4.01 18.89
CA TYR A 252 12.48 5.14 19.52
C TYR A 252 11.92 6.14 18.51
N ASP A 253 12.22 5.94 17.21
CA ASP A 253 11.65 6.74 16.14
C ASP A 253 10.18 6.36 15.94
N THR A 254 9.33 7.39 15.84
CA THR A 254 7.88 7.26 15.61
C THR A 254 7.46 7.92 14.31
N SER A 255 8.41 8.18 13.41
CA SER A 255 8.13 8.64 12.05
C SER A 255 7.53 7.52 11.20
N ASP A 256 6.83 7.88 10.11
CA ASP A 256 6.31 6.91 9.15
C ASP A 256 7.44 6.08 8.50
N ASN A 257 8.65 6.63 8.41
CA ASN A 257 9.83 5.93 7.90
C ASN A 257 10.45 4.95 8.91
N ALA A 258 10.13 5.07 10.20
CA ALA A 258 10.62 4.16 11.24
C ALA A 258 10.15 2.71 11.00
N ILE A 259 8.88 2.53 10.65
CA ILE A 259 8.30 1.22 10.32
C ILE A 259 9.02 0.62 9.12
N LYS A 260 9.14 1.38 8.02
CA LYS A 260 9.83 0.95 6.80
C LYS A 260 11.26 0.51 7.11
N THR A 261 12.01 1.32 7.85
CA THR A 261 13.40 1.04 8.21
C THR A 261 13.50 -0.21 9.07
N MET A 262 12.66 -0.33 10.11
CA MET A 262 12.64 -1.46 11.02
C MET A 262 12.32 -2.77 10.29
N ILE A 263 11.25 -2.80 9.48
CA ILE A 263 10.85 -4.00 8.74
C ILE A 263 11.90 -4.35 7.68
N SER A 264 12.38 -3.37 6.88
CA SER A 264 13.43 -3.62 5.87
C SER A 264 14.70 -4.20 6.51
N THR A 265 15.06 -3.71 7.69
CA THR A 265 16.23 -4.19 8.45
C THR A 265 16.01 -5.62 8.98
N ILE A 266 14.83 -5.91 9.53
CA ILE A 266 14.45 -7.26 9.99
C ILE A 266 14.40 -8.26 8.83
N MET A 267 13.99 -7.82 7.64
CA MET A 267 13.97 -8.60 6.40
C MET A 267 15.36 -8.72 5.77
N THR A 268 16.32 -7.86 6.12
CA THR A 268 17.66 -7.84 5.50
C THR A 268 18.41 -9.17 5.62
N PRO A 269 18.41 -9.93 6.73
CA PRO A 269 19.01 -11.27 6.78
C PRO A 269 18.39 -12.26 5.78
N LEU A 270 17.09 -12.12 5.45
CA LEU A 270 16.46 -12.90 4.37
C LEU A 270 17.05 -12.53 3.01
N MET A 271 17.41 -11.25 2.83
CA MET A 271 17.99 -10.69 1.59
C MET A 271 19.51 -10.85 1.48
N LYS A 272 20.29 -10.79 2.57
CA LYS A 272 21.76 -10.88 2.54
C LYS A 272 22.27 -12.28 2.23
N GLN A 273 21.51 -13.33 2.57
CA GLN A 273 21.75 -14.67 2.02
C GLN A 273 21.55 -14.72 0.49
N GLN A 274 20.87 -13.74 -0.11
CA GLN A 274 20.80 -13.53 -1.56
C GLN A 274 22.00 -12.69 -2.06
N GLN A 275 22.38 -11.62 -1.34
CA GLN A 275 23.43 -10.68 -1.78
C GLN A 275 24.89 -11.17 -1.62
N GLN A 276 25.20 -12.09 -0.72
CA GLN A 276 26.55 -12.69 -0.65
C GLN A 276 26.88 -13.58 -1.87
N GLN A 277 25.94 -13.75 -2.81
CA GLN A 277 26.15 -14.30 -4.15
C GLN A 277 26.02 -13.24 -5.27
N GLN A 278 25.73 -11.98 -4.93
CA GLN A 278 25.53 -10.83 -5.84
C GLN A 278 26.68 -9.80 -5.75
N GLN A 279 27.94 -10.25 -5.70
CA GLN A 279 29.03 -9.31 -6.02
C GLN A 279 29.09 -9.11 -7.53
N GLN A 280 28.83 -7.85 -7.91
CA GLN A 280 28.77 -7.24 -9.25
C GLN A 280 27.37 -7.16 -9.88
N GLN A 281 26.61 -6.15 -9.45
CA GLN A 281 26.21 -5.04 -10.32
C GLN A 281 25.49 -4.00 -9.47
N GLU A 282 26.05 -2.79 -9.41
CA GLU A 282 25.26 -1.59 -9.11
C GLU A 282 24.10 -1.57 -10.09
N TYR A 283 22.89 -1.65 -9.54
CA TYR A 283 21.67 -1.58 -10.31
C TYR A 283 21.54 -0.13 -10.80
N ASP A 284 21.92 0.09 -12.04
CA ASP A 284 21.48 1.25 -12.80
C ASP A 284 19.95 1.21 -12.79
N SER A 285 19.31 2.23 -12.22
CA SER A 285 17.84 2.35 -12.09
C SER A 285 17.12 2.52 -13.44
N ASN A 286 17.74 2.06 -14.53
CA ASN A 286 17.37 2.31 -15.91
C ASN A 286 17.28 1.07 -16.81
N ASP A 287 17.44 -0.17 -16.32
CA ASP A 287 17.41 -1.35 -17.22
C ASP A 287 16.25 -2.35 -16.99
N THR A 288 15.21 -2.14 -17.79
CA THR A 288 14.49 -3.13 -18.62
C THR A 288 14.23 -4.54 -18.07
N HIS A 289 13.34 -4.65 -17.09
CA HIS A 289 12.22 -5.58 -17.33
C HIS A 289 11.19 -4.78 -18.09
N GLY A 290 11.00 -5.11 -19.38
CA GLY A 290 9.99 -4.49 -20.23
C GLY A 290 8.72 -4.27 -19.43
N SER A 291 8.21 -3.06 -19.48
CA SER A 291 7.13 -2.63 -18.60
C SER A 291 5.97 -3.61 -18.68
N VAL A 292 5.58 -4.19 -17.55
CA VAL A 292 4.47 -5.14 -17.50
C VAL A 292 3.21 -4.36 -17.85
N VAL A 293 2.46 -4.79 -18.87
CA VAL A 293 1.25 -4.09 -19.34
C VAL A 293 0.28 -3.81 -18.17
N MET A 294 0.17 -4.74 -17.21
CA MET A 294 -0.68 -4.56 -16.02
C MET A 294 -0.34 -3.32 -15.17
N ASN A 295 0.93 -2.92 -15.24
CA ASN A 295 1.52 -1.86 -14.46
C ASN A 295 1.48 -0.51 -15.19
N GLU A 296 1.09 -0.48 -16.46
CA GLU A 296 1.05 0.74 -17.30
C GLU A 296 -0.35 1.14 -17.74
N TYR A 297 -1.26 0.19 -17.89
CA TYR A 297 -2.59 0.46 -18.43
C TYR A 297 -3.66 0.12 -17.41
N LEU A 298 -4.85 0.68 -17.60
CA LEU A 298 -6.03 0.28 -16.84
C LEU A 298 -6.45 -1.11 -17.31
N GLY A 299 -6.70 -2.01 -16.36
CA GLY A 299 -7.16 -3.36 -16.65
C GLY A 299 -8.64 -3.57 -16.36
N TYR A 300 -9.18 -4.66 -16.90
CA TYR A 300 -10.50 -5.18 -16.57
C TYR A 300 -10.40 -6.66 -16.16
N CYS A 301 -11.02 -7.01 -15.05
CA CYS A 301 -11.14 -8.38 -14.56
C CYS A 301 -12.60 -8.82 -14.62
N THR A 302 -12.86 -10.02 -15.13
CA THR A 302 -14.22 -10.54 -15.30
C THR A 302 -14.88 -10.99 -13.99
N TRP A 303 -14.09 -11.25 -12.94
CA TRP A 303 -14.61 -11.66 -11.62
C TRP A 303 -15.38 -10.53 -10.91
N ASN A 304 -16.59 -10.78 -10.40
CA ASN A 304 -17.60 -9.83 -9.89
C ASN A 304 -18.37 -9.02 -10.95
N SER A 305 -17.82 -8.83 -12.15
CA SER A 305 -18.48 -8.05 -13.21
C SER A 305 -19.38 -8.89 -14.10
N LEU A 306 -18.95 -10.13 -14.39
CA LEU A 306 -19.72 -11.12 -15.13
C LEU A 306 -20.07 -12.26 -14.20
N ASP A 307 -21.34 -12.64 -14.16
CA ASP A 307 -21.74 -13.85 -13.45
C ASP A 307 -21.35 -15.12 -14.24
N GLN A 308 -21.65 -16.30 -13.68
CA GLN A 308 -21.28 -17.57 -14.33
C GLN A 308 -21.96 -17.81 -15.68
N GLN A 309 -23.13 -17.21 -15.93
CA GLN A 309 -23.87 -17.32 -17.19
C GLN A 309 -23.30 -16.37 -18.24
N ASP A 310 -22.90 -15.17 -17.81
CA ASP A 310 -22.36 -14.12 -18.68
C ASP A 310 -20.86 -14.28 -18.95
N MET A 311 -20.15 -15.11 -18.19
CA MET A 311 -18.74 -15.50 -18.44
C MET A 311 -18.61 -16.31 -19.74
N THR A 312 -18.70 -15.61 -20.88
CA THR A 312 -18.69 -16.13 -22.26
C THR A 312 -17.90 -15.17 -23.15
N MET A 313 -17.58 -15.60 -24.38
CA MET A 313 -17.00 -14.69 -25.38
C MET A 313 -17.86 -13.44 -25.56
N ASP A 314 -19.16 -13.59 -25.80
CA ASP A 314 -20.06 -12.46 -26.06
C ASP A 314 -20.20 -11.54 -24.84
N GLY A 315 -20.25 -12.09 -23.62
CA GLY A 315 -20.29 -11.29 -22.40
C GLY A 315 -19.05 -10.43 -22.20
N ILE A 316 -17.86 -10.99 -22.45
CA ILE A 316 -16.60 -10.25 -22.41
C ILE A 316 -16.55 -9.18 -23.51
N ASP A 317 -17.00 -9.52 -24.72
CA ASP A 317 -17.03 -8.62 -25.87
C ASP A 317 -17.96 -7.42 -25.59
N ASN A 318 -19.14 -7.68 -25.04
CA ASN A 318 -20.11 -6.64 -24.65
C ASN A 318 -19.57 -5.73 -23.53
N ALA A 319 -18.82 -6.29 -22.57
CA ALA A 319 -18.17 -5.51 -21.52
C ALA A 319 -17.11 -4.57 -22.11
N LEU A 320 -16.27 -5.06 -23.02
CA LEU A 320 -15.26 -4.23 -23.69
C LEU A 320 -15.90 -3.16 -24.58
N ASP A 321 -17.03 -3.46 -25.24
CA ASP A 321 -17.82 -2.45 -25.94
C ASP A 321 -18.34 -1.36 -25.03
N SER A 322 -18.83 -1.71 -23.84
CA SER A 322 -19.33 -0.70 -22.91
C SER A 322 -18.20 0.24 -22.47
N PHE A 323 -16.97 -0.24 -22.27
CA PHE A 323 -15.83 0.63 -22.00
C PHE A 323 -15.47 1.54 -23.18
N GLU A 324 -15.41 1.01 -24.40
CA GLU A 324 -15.07 1.80 -25.59
C GLU A 324 -16.10 2.87 -25.92
N GLN A 325 -17.39 2.56 -25.76
CA GLN A 325 -18.50 3.53 -25.91
C GLN A 325 -18.37 4.73 -24.97
N HIS A 326 -17.76 4.53 -23.80
CA HIS A 326 -17.51 5.59 -22.81
C HIS A 326 -16.07 6.15 -22.87
N HIS A 327 -15.28 5.77 -23.89
CA HIS A 327 -13.89 6.18 -24.07
C HIS A 327 -12.99 5.81 -22.88
N ILE A 328 -13.21 4.63 -22.28
CA ILE A 328 -12.37 4.06 -21.23
C ILE A 328 -11.39 3.08 -21.90
N PRO A 329 -10.10 3.41 -22.04
CA PRO A 329 -9.15 2.55 -22.73
C PRO A 329 -8.66 1.43 -21.80
N ILE A 330 -9.27 0.25 -21.92
CA ILE A 330 -8.79 -0.97 -21.27
C ILE A 330 -7.57 -1.49 -22.03
N GLY A 331 -6.41 -1.50 -21.36
CA GLY A 331 -5.15 -1.96 -21.95
C GLY A 331 -4.85 -3.44 -21.70
N TYR A 332 -5.45 -4.04 -20.67
CA TYR A 332 -5.39 -5.49 -20.48
C TYR A 332 -6.68 -6.06 -19.92
N LEU A 333 -6.95 -7.31 -20.29
CA LEU A 333 -8.08 -8.12 -19.82
C LEU A 333 -7.53 -9.28 -19.01
N LEU A 334 -8.07 -9.51 -17.82
CA LEU A 334 -7.89 -10.73 -17.05
C LEU A 334 -9.20 -11.53 -17.10
N ILE A 335 -9.18 -12.63 -17.85
CA ILE A 335 -10.27 -13.61 -17.86
C ILE A 335 -10.12 -14.47 -16.61
N ASP A 336 -10.87 -14.12 -15.57
CA ASP A 336 -10.85 -14.78 -14.27
C ASP A 336 -11.68 -16.09 -14.27
N ASP A 337 -11.87 -16.72 -13.10
CA ASP A 337 -12.53 -18.01 -12.96
C ASP A 337 -13.86 -18.12 -13.75
N GLY A 338 -14.09 -19.28 -14.37
CA GLY A 338 -15.29 -19.62 -15.13
C GLY A 338 -15.05 -19.87 -16.62
N TRP A 339 -13.84 -19.64 -17.14
CA TRP A 339 -13.48 -19.90 -18.54
C TRP A 339 -13.04 -21.34 -18.84
N GLN A 340 -12.39 -21.99 -17.86
CA GLN A 340 -11.73 -23.29 -18.04
C GLN A 340 -12.74 -24.42 -18.29
N ARG A 341 -12.37 -25.38 -19.16
CA ARG A 341 -13.15 -26.60 -19.34
C ARG A 341 -12.98 -27.55 -18.16
N GLN A 342 -14.03 -27.71 -17.38
CA GLN A 342 -14.01 -28.46 -16.11
C GLN A 342 -15.27 -29.32 -15.91
N HIS A 343 -15.16 -30.28 -15.00
CA HIS A 343 -16.27 -31.08 -14.48
C HIS A 343 -16.13 -31.19 -12.96
N ASP A 344 -17.12 -30.76 -12.19
CA ASP A 344 -17.15 -30.80 -10.71
C ASP A 344 -15.89 -30.23 -10.03
N GLY A 345 -15.32 -29.15 -10.56
CA GLY A 345 -14.11 -28.54 -10.02
C GLY A 345 -12.80 -29.20 -10.47
N TYR A 346 -12.86 -30.18 -11.37
CA TYR A 346 -11.67 -30.83 -11.95
C TYR A 346 -11.42 -30.34 -13.39
N MET A 347 -10.18 -29.96 -13.69
CA MET A 347 -9.80 -29.56 -15.05
C MET A 347 -9.82 -30.75 -16.01
N THR A 348 -10.56 -30.64 -17.12
CA THR A 348 -10.74 -31.74 -18.09
C THR A 348 -10.02 -31.53 -19.41
N ASP A 349 -9.62 -30.29 -19.69
CA ASP A 349 -8.92 -29.89 -20.92
C ASP A 349 -8.12 -28.61 -20.64
N PHE A 350 -7.17 -28.26 -21.52
CA PHE A 350 -6.40 -27.02 -21.41
C PHE A 350 -7.11 -25.82 -22.04
N ASP A 351 -8.00 -26.07 -23.01
CA ASP A 351 -8.74 -25.01 -23.69
C ASP A 351 -9.98 -24.57 -22.89
N ALA A 352 -10.59 -23.48 -23.32
CA ALA A 352 -11.82 -22.95 -22.74
C ALA A 352 -13.03 -23.87 -22.95
N ASP A 353 -14.05 -23.70 -22.11
CA ASP A 353 -15.33 -24.40 -22.28
C ASP A 353 -15.98 -24.02 -23.62
N PRO A 354 -16.16 -24.97 -24.57
CA PRO A 354 -16.69 -24.66 -25.90
C PRO A 354 -18.14 -24.17 -25.89
N ARG A 355 -18.88 -24.34 -24.79
CA ARG A 355 -20.22 -23.77 -24.63
C ARG A 355 -20.19 -22.26 -24.40
N LYS A 356 -19.12 -21.78 -23.78
CA LYS A 356 -18.88 -20.36 -23.44
C LYS A 356 -17.98 -19.67 -24.47
N PHE A 357 -17.07 -20.43 -25.09
CA PHE A 357 -16.06 -19.98 -26.04
C PHE A 357 -16.04 -20.91 -27.26
N PRO A 358 -16.98 -20.76 -28.22
CA PRO A 358 -17.19 -21.72 -29.31
C PRO A 358 -15.98 -21.92 -30.23
N ASP A 359 -15.12 -20.91 -30.35
CA ASP A 359 -13.88 -20.95 -31.14
C ASP A 359 -12.62 -21.20 -30.29
N GLY A 360 -12.80 -21.62 -29.03
CA GLY A 360 -11.74 -21.80 -28.04
C GLY A 360 -11.03 -20.49 -27.68
N LEU A 361 -10.00 -20.58 -26.82
CA LEU A 361 -9.23 -19.41 -26.41
C LEU A 361 -8.57 -18.69 -27.58
N SER A 362 -8.03 -19.44 -28.55
CA SER A 362 -7.31 -18.84 -29.67
C SER A 362 -8.22 -17.97 -30.56
N GLY A 363 -9.43 -18.46 -30.85
CA GLY A 363 -10.43 -17.70 -31.61
C GLY A 363 -10.90 -16.47 -30.84
N THR A 364 -11.24 -16.64 -29.56
CA THR A 364 -11.64 -15.56 -28.65
C THR A 364 -10.58 -14.45 -28.57
N ILE A 365 -9.34 -14.77 -28.22
CA ILE A 365 -8.25 -13.79 -28.05
C ILE A 365 -7.99 -13.03 -29.36
N LYS A 366 -7.94 -13.74 -30.50
CA LYS A 366 -7.76 -13.10 -31.82
C LYS A 366 -8.91 -12.16 -32.15
N SER A 367 -10.15 -12.54 -31.84
CA SER A 367 -11.32 -11.70 -32.08
C SER A 367 -11.29 -10.45 -31.21
N LEU A 368 -11.07 -10.60 -29.90
CA LEU A 368 -11.02 -9.51 -28.93
C LEU A 368 -9.91 -8.50 -29.27
N LYS A 369 -8.66 -8.94 -29.49
CA LYS A 369 -7.54 -8.05 -29.87
C LYS A 369 -7.75 -7.36 -31.22
N ARG A 370 -8.50 -7.98 -32.16
CA ARG A 370 -8.82 -7.37 -33.46
C ARG A 370 -9.87 -6.27 -33.33
N ARG A 371 -10.89 -6.50 -32.49
CA ARG A 371 -12.03 -5.62 -32.33
C ARG A 371 -11.72 -4.45 -31.40
N HIS A 372 -11.03 -4.71 -30.29
CA HIS A 372 -10.66 -3.73 -29.29
C HIS A 372 -9.19 -3.34 -29.39
N ARG A 373 -8.92 -2.20 -30.02
CA ARG A 373 -7.55 -1.77 -30.33
C ARG A 373 -6.78 -1.26 -29.11
N SER A 374 -7.46 -0.87 -28.05
CA SER A 374 -6.81 -0.50 -26.80
C SER A 374 -6.21 -1.70 -26.08
N LEU A 375 -6.73 -2.91 -26.33
CA LEU A 375 -6.37 -4.13 -25.63
C LEU A 375 -4.99 -4.64 -26.08
N LYS A 376 -3.97 -4.39 -25.24
CA LYS A 376 -2.57 -4.76 -25.48
C LYS A 376 -2.24 -6.16 -24.99
N SER A 377 -2.94 -6.64 -23.96
CA SER A 377 -2.64 -7.90 -23.31
C SER A 377 -3.89 -8.62 -22.80
N ILE A 378 -3.91 -9.95 -22.90
CA ILE A 378 -4.98 -10.79 -22.33
C ILE A 378 -4.32 -11.87 -21.46
N GLY A 379 -4.76 -11.94 -20.20
CA GLY A 379 -4.39 -12.96 -19.25
C GLY A 379 -5.53 -13.88 -18.88
N VAL A 380 -5.19 -15.06 -18.36
CA VAL A 380 -6.17 -16.03 -17.84
C VAL A 380 -5.84 -16.46 -16.42
N TRP A 381 -6.87 -16.77 -15.66
CA TRP A 381 -6.77 -17.35 -14.32
C TRP A 381 -6.66 -18.87 -14.36
N HIS A 382 -5.90 -19.46 -13.44
CA HIS A 382 -5.98 -20.88 -13.09
C HIS A 382 -5.50 -21.10 -11.65
N THR A 383 -5.81 -22.24 -11.04
CA THR A 383 -5.21 -22.62 -9.74
C THR A 383 -3.81 -23.23 -9.93
N LEU A 384 -2.99 -23.22 -8.88
CA LEU A 384 -1.66 -23.85 -8.90
C LEU A 384 -1.71 -25.31 -9.38
N TRP A 385 -2.78 -26.06 -9.11
CA TRP A 385 -2.84 -27.48 -9.46
C TRP A 385 -3.83 -27.83 -10.59
N GLY A 386 -4.17 -26.86 -11.44
CA GLY A 386 -5.13 -27.01 -12.54
C GLY A 386 -6.38 -26.19 -12.27
N TYR A 387 -7.41 -26.81 -11.69
CA TYR A 387 -8.62 -26.12 -11.23
C TYR A 387 -8.86 -26.36 -9.73
N TRP A 388 -9.96 -25.87 -9.15
CA TRP A 388 -10.19 -25.90 -7.69
C TRP A 388 -9.94 -27.27 -7.02
N CYS A 389 -10.37 -28.36 -7.64
CA CYS A 389 -10.18 -29.74 -7.17
C CYS A 389 -9.02 -30.49 -7.88
N GLY A 390 -8.19 -29.78 -8.64
CA GLY A 390 -7.07 -30.34 -9.39
C GLY A 390 -7.44 -30.71 -10.83
N VAL A 391 -6.97 -31.87 -11.29
CA VAL A 391 -7.20 -32.36 -12.66
C VAL A 391 -8.17 -33.53 -12.67
N ASP A 392 -8.94 -33.68 -13.74
CA ASP A 392 -9.79 -34.85 -13.91
C ASP A 392 -8.93 -36.08 -14.25
N LYS A 393 -9.15 -37.17 -13.51
CA LYS A 393 -8.35 -38.39 -13.62
C LYS A 393 -8.56 -39.15 -14.93
N ASP A 394 -9.69 -38.94 -15.59
CA ASP A 394 -10.11 -39.73 -16.75
C ASP A 394 -9.78 -39.08 -18.09
N SER A 395 -9.46 -37.78 -18.06
CA SER A 395 -9.00 -36.95 -19.18
C SER A 395 -7.53 -36.51 -18.99
N ILE A 396 -7.28 -35.28 -18.53
CA ILE A 396 -5.94 -34.70 -18.32
C ILE A 396 -5.05 -35.61 -17.46
N GLY A 397 -5.60 -36.18 -16.39
CA GLY A 397 -4.87 -37.05 -15.47
C GLY A 397 -4.26 -38.29 -16.13
N LYS A 398 -4.86 -38.82 -17.22
CA LYS A 398 -4.31 -39.97 -17.96
C LYS A 398 -3.12 -39.62 -18.86
N LEU A 399 -2.93 -38.34 -19.17
CA LEU A 399 -1.80 -37.88 -19.99
C LEU A 399 -0.47 -37.94 -19.22
N TYR A 400 -0.52 -38.00 -17.89
CA TYR A 400 0.63 -37.96 -17.01
C TYR A 400 0.80 -39.25 -16.21
N GLN A 401 2.06 -39.61 -15.93
CA GLN A 401 2.43 -40.96 -15.49
C GLN A 401 1.81 -41.35 -14.14
N GLN A 402 1.66 -40.42 -13.20
CA GLN A 402 1.02 -40.69 -11.90
C GLN A 402 0.22 -39.50 -11.37
N PHE A 403 -1.03 -39.78 -10.97
CA PHE A 403 -1.87 -38.89 -10.16
C PHE A 403 -2.24 -39.56 -8.83
N ARG A 404 -2.41 -38.75 -7.78
CA ARG A 404 -2.81 -39.19 -6.43
C ARG A 404 -4.05 -38.46 -5.93
N SER A 405 -4.79 -39.14 -5.06
CA SER A 405 -5.94 -38.55 -4.37
C SER A 405 -5.51 -37.94 -3.05
N TYR A 406 -5.93 -36.71 -2.82
CA TYR A 406 -5.79 -36.02 -1.56
C TYR A 406 -7.15 -35.56 -1.06
N TYR A 407 -7.23 -35.20 0.22
CA TYR A 407 -8.41 -34.65 0.85
C TYR A 407 -8.05 -33.36 1.54
N SER A 408 -8.70 -32.27 1.14
CA SER A 408 -8.54 -30.93 1.69
C SER A 408 -9.70 -30.60 2.63
N SER A 409 -9.42 -29.88 3.71
CA SER A 409 -10.46 -29.37 4.62
C SER A 409 -10.72 -27.87 4.41
N SER A 410 -10.52 -27.35 3.20
CA SER A 410 -10.61 -25.89 2.96
C SER A 410 -12.04 -25.39 3.14
N SER A 411 -12.22 -24.43 4.05
CA SER A 411 -13.50 -23.74 4.28
C SER A 411 -13.96 -22.89 3.09
N GLU A 412 -13.05 -22.59 2.15
CA GLU A 412 -13.29 -21.75 0.98
C GLU A 412 -14.06 -22.48 -0.13
N THR A 413 -14.17 -23.83 -0.09
CA THR A 413 -14.90 -24.58 -1.12
C THR A 413 -16.42 -24.65 -0.91
N LEU A 414 -16.99 -23.98 0.09
CA LEU A 414 -18.42 -24.02 0.47
C LEU A 414 -19.02 -25.43 0.70
N LEU A 415 -18.21 -26.49 0.63
CA LEU A 415 -18.64 -27.88 0.80
C LEU A 415 -18.40 -28.33 2.24
N GLU A 416 -19.45 -28.83 2.90
CA GLU A 416 -19.31 -29.52 4.20
C GLU A 416 -18.55 -30.84 4.01
N GLY A 417 -17.33 -30.92 4.54
CA GLY A 417 -16.53 -32.16 4.58
C GLY A 417 -15.16 -32.05 3.91
N ASP A 418 -14.45 -33.17 3.83
CA ASP A 418 -13.17 -33.27 3.12
C ASP A 418 -13.40 -33.24 1.60
N THR A 419 -12.96 -32.19 0.89
CA THR A 419 -13.00 -32.12 -0.58
C THR A 419 -11.89 -32.99 -1.18
N LYS A 420 -12.23 -33.90 -2.09
CA LYS A 420 -11.25 -34.76 -2.76
C LYS A 420 -10.55 -33.99 -3.88
N VAL A 421 -9.23 -33.97 -3.87
CA VAL A 421 -8.38 -33.29 -4.85
C VAL A 421 -7.55 -34.32 -5.60
N TYR A 422 -7.44 -34.21 -6.94
CA TYR A 422 -6.56 -35.06 -7.74
C TYR A 422 -5.35 -34.26 -8.21
N LEU A 423 -4.18 -34.65 -7.70
CA LEU A 423 -2.91 -33.98 -8.02
C LEU A 423 -2.02 -34.88 -8.85
N ILE A 424 -1.34 -34.28 -9.83
CA ILE A 424 -0.25 -34.91 -10.57
C ILE A 424 0.95 -34.95 -9.62
N VAL A 425 1.53 -36.14 -9.42
CA VAL A 425 2.69 -36.33 -8.54
C VAL A 425 3.93 -36.83 -9.27
N ASP A 426 3.75 -37.25 -10.53
CA ASP A 426 4.81 -37.55 -11.48
C ASP A 426 4.41 -36.98 -12.85
N GLY A 427 5.28 -36.16 -13.43
CA GLY A 427 4.99 -35.44 -14.69
C GLY A 427 4.50 -33.99 -14.54
N VAL A 428 4.56 -33.37 -13.35
CA VAL A 428 4.12 -31.96 -13.16
C VAL A 428 4.86 -30.98 -14.07
N SER A 429 6.16 -31.19 -14.31
CA SER A 429 6.93 -30.37 -15.26
C SER A 429 6.40 -30.48 -16.68
N GLN A 430 6.01 -31.69 -17.12
CA GLN A 430 5.42 -31.89 -18.44
C GLN A 430 4.02 -31.27 -18.51
N PHE A 431 3.24 -31.39 -17.44
CA PHE A 431 1.92 -30.75 -17.33
C PHE A 431 1.99 -29.25 -17.56
N TYR A 432 2.88 -28.54 -16.87
CA TYR A 432 3.05 -27.10 -17.08
C TYR A 432 3.66 -26.77 -18.44
N ASP A 433 4.56 -27.61 -18.97
CA ASP A 433 5.11 -27.40 -20.31
C ASP A 433 4.02 -27.49 -21.38
N ASP A 434 3.12 -28.47 -21.29
CA ASP A 434 1.99 -28.65 -22.19
C ASP A 434 0.96 -27.52 -22.01
N PHE A 435 0.59 -27.23 -20.76
CA PHE A 435 -0.44 -26.25 -20.45
C PHE A 435 -0.03 -24.84 -20.89
N TYR A 436 1.17 -24.37 -20.51
CA TYR A 436 1.60 -23.01 -20.83
C TYR A 436 1.97 -22.85 -22.32
N ARG A 437 2.44 -23.90 -22.98
CA ARG A 437 2.53 -23.92 -24.43
C ARG A 437 1.16 -23.73 -25.08
N HIS A 438 0.15 -24.48 -24.65
CA HIS A 438 -1.21 -24.34 -25.17
C HIS A 438 -1.74 -22.90 -24.98
N LEU A 439 -1.59 -22.32 -23.78
CA LEU A 439 -2.03 -20.95 -23.51
C LEU A 439 -1.34 -19.92 -24.41
N THR A 440 -0.02 -20.04 -24.58
CA THR A 440 0.76 -19.10 -25.41
C THR A 440 0.53 -19.29 -26.90
N ASP A 441 0.35 -20.53 -27.38
CA ASP A 441 -0.08 -20.83 -28.75
C ASP A 441 -1.49 -20.25 -29.03
N ALA A 442 -2.37 -20.21 -28.03
CA ALA A 442 -3.67 -19.53 -28.12
C ALA A 442 -3.54 -18.00 -28.13
N GLY A 443 -2.43 -17.43 -27.66
CA GLY A 443 -2.17 -15.99 -27.64
C GLY A 443 -2.38 -15.32 -26.27
N VAL A 444 -2.42 -16.10 -25.19
CA VAL A 444 -2.42 -15.62 -23.80
C VAL A 444 -1.06 -15.01 -23.49
N ASP A 445 -1.05 -13.82 -22.88
CA ASP A 445 0.17 -13.06 -22.60
C ASP A 445 0.62 -13.15 -21.13
N MET A 446 -0.29 -13.49 -20.21
CA MET A 446 -0.01 -13.59 -18.77
C MET A 446 -0.94 -14.58 -18.07
N VAL A 447 -0.57 -15.00 -16.86
CA VAL A 447 -1.41 -15.86 -16.02
C VAL A 447 -1.57 -15.32 -14.60
N LYS A 448 -2.76 -15.46 -14.03
CA LYS A 448 -3.03 -15.34 -12.59
C LYS A 448 -3.10 -16.75 -12.00
N ILE A 449 -2.26 -17.01 -11.00
CA ILE A 449 -2.14 -18.33 -10.35
C ILE A 449 -2.75 -18.26 -8.95
N ASP A 450 -3.90 -18.90 -8.78
CA ASP A 450 -4.66 -18.95 -7.53
C ASP A 450 -4.39 -20.22 -6.72
N ASN A 451 -4.97 -20.24 -5.52
CA ASN A 451 -4.94 -21.35 -4.58
C ASN A 451 -3.52 -21.89 -4.29
N GLN A 452 -2.51 -21.01 -4.34
CA GLN A 452 -1.13 -21.43 -4.13
C GLN A 452 -0.90 -21.92 -2.70
N GLY A 453 -1.61 -21.37 -1.71
CA GLY A 453 -1.60 -21.81 -0.31
C GLY A 453 -2.36 -23.12 -0.06
N GLY A 454 -3.25 -23.55 -0.96
CA GLY A 454 -4.18 -24.66 -0.74
C GLY A 454 -3.54 -26.03 -0.42
N ILE A 455 -2.29 -26.26 -0.82
CA ILE A 455 -1.54 -27.47 -0.41
C ILE A 455 -1.41 -27.56 1.13
N GLY A 456 -1.44 -26.42 1.82
CA GLY A 456 -1.45 -26.34 3.29
C GLY A 456 -2.70 -26.97 3.91
N ASP A 457 -3.81 -26.98 3.16
CA ASP A 457 -5.11 -27.50 3.62
C ASP A 457 -5.31 -28.99 3.40
N LEU A 458 -4.38 -29.66 2.68
CA LEU A 458 -4.40 -31.11 2.57
C LEU A 458 -4.26 -31.75 3.96
N ARG A 459 -5.11 -32.72 4.27
CA ARG A 459 -5.13 -33.46 5.54
C ARG A 459 -4.80 -34.93 5.33
N TRP A 460 -5.33 -35.51 4.26
CA TRP A 460 -5.18 -36.93 3.97
C TRP A 460 -4.70 -37.17 2.55
N GLU A 461 -3.92 -38.22 2.36
CA GLU A 461 -3.61 -38.79 1.06
C GLU A 461 -4.18 -40.21 0.94
N CYS A 462 -4.45 -40.62 -0.29
CA CYS A 462 -4.87 -41.96 -0.62
C CYS A 462 -4.28 -42.36 -1.97
N ASP A 463 -3.82 -43.61 -2.10
CA ASP A 463 -3.47 -44.16 -3.40
C ASP A 463 -4.71 -44.12 -4.30
N ALA A 464 -4.57 -43.80 -5.58
CA ALA A 464 -5.71 -43.57 -6.48
C ALA A 464 -6.67 -44.78 -6.59
N GLN A 465 -6.19 -45.98 -6.22
CA GLN A 465 -6.92 -47.25 -6.24
C GLN A 465 -7.32 -47.75 -4.85
N SER A 466 -6.95 -47.03 -3.79
CA SER A 466 -7.24 -47.37 -2.38
C SER A 466 -8.35 -46.47 -1.83
N THR A 467 -8.97 -46.89 -0.73
CA THR A 467 -9.86 -46.05 0.10
C THR A 467 -9.25 -45.72 1.47
N VAL A 468 -8.04 -46.23 1.74
CA VAL A 468 -7.35 -46.01 3.02
C VAL A 468 -6.71 -44.63 3.03
N LYS A 469 -7.30 -43.71 3.80
CA LYS A 469 -6.75 -42.37 4.05
C LYS A 469 -5.56 -42.45 5.01
N ARG A 470 -4.48 -41.74 4.70
CA ARG A 470 -3.30 -41.56 5.58
C ARG A 470 -3.04 -40.07 5.80
N PRO A 471 -2.66 -39.62 7.01
CA PRO A 471 -2.29 -38.23 7.22
C PRO A 471 -1.15 -37.81 6.28
N ILE A 472 -1.25 -36.62 5.70
CA ILE A 472 -0.15 -36.06 4.90
C ILE A 472 0.86 -35.34 5.82
N SER A 473 2.13 -35.68 5.69
CA SER A 473 3.23 -35.06 6.44
C SER A 473 3.52 -33.64 5.97
N LEU A 474 4.10 -32.79 6.82
CA LEU A 474 4.49 -31.43 6.47
C LEU A 474 5.55 -31.44 5.35
N LYS A 475 6.48 -32.39 5.41
CA LYS A 475 7.47 -32.58 4.34
C LYS A 475 6.81 -32.92 3.00
N GLN A 476 5.79 -33.78 3.00
CA GLN A 476 5.11 -34.11 1.76
C GLN A 476 4.37 -32.89 1.19
N LYS A 477 3.73 -32.07 2.04
CA LYS A 477 3.15 -30.79 1.61
C LYS A 477 4.19 -29.86 0.98
N HIS A 478 5.31 -29.60 1.67
CA HIS A 478 6.40 -28.77 1.13
C HIS A 478 6.98 -29.32 -0.16
N ARG A 479 7.11 -30.65 -0.30
CA ARG A 479 7.53 -31.28 -1.54
C ARG A 479 6.53 -31.01 -2.68
N LEU A 480 5.23 -31.13 -2.43
CA LEU A 480 4.19 -30.83 -3.42
C LEU A 480 4.24 -29.36 -3.84
N TRP A 481 4.31 -28.44 -2.88
CA TRP A 481 4.47 -27.00 -3.14
C TRP A 481 5.69 -26.69 -4.00
N ASP A 482 6.85 -27.24 -3.64
CA ASP A 482 8.09 -27.01 -4.36
C ASP A 482 8.02 -27.58 -5.78
N MET A 483 7.48 -28.79 -5.94
CA MET A 483 7.34 -29.44 -7.26
C MET A 483 6.45 -28.62 -8.20
N TYR A 484 5.28 -28.17 -7.74
CA TYR A 484 4.36 -27.38 -8.56
C TYR A 484 4.93 -25.99 -8.87
N ARG A 485 5.45 -25.26 -7.87
CA ARG A 485 5.99 -23.91 -8.11
C ARG A 485 7.20 -23.93 -9.04
N VAL A 486 8.09 -24.93 -8.91
CA VAL A 486 9.28 -25.05 -9.77
C VAL A 486 8.85 -25.36 -11.20
N ALA A 487 7.95 -26.31 -11.39
CA ALA A 487 7.43 -26.64 -12.71
C ALA A 487 6.74 -25.44 -13.39
N ALA A 488 5.90 -24.72 -12.64
CA ALA A 488 5.25 -23.50 -13.11
C ALA A 488 6.27 -22.41 -13.47
N ALA A 489 7.27 -22.17 -12.62
CA ALA A 489 8.29 -21.16 -12.86
C ALA A 489 9.17 -21.49 -14.08
N ASN A 490 9.53 -22.76 -14.26
CA ASN A 490 10.29 -23.23 -15.43
C ASN A 490 9.49 -23.05 -16.73
N ALA A 491 8.20 -23.37 -16.70
CA ALA A 491 7.31 -23.14 -17.84
C ALA A 491 7.08 -21.64 -18.10
N MET A 492 6.93 -20.82 -17.05
CA MET A 492 6.83 -19.36 -17.17
C MET A 492 8.03 -18.77 -17.91
N GLU A 493 9.24 -19.17 -17.53
CA GLU A 493 10.47 -18.72 -18.21
C GLU A 493 10.50 -19.07 -19.70
N LYS A 494 9.96 -20.25 -20.06
CA LYS A 494 9.99 -20.75 -21.43
C LYS A 494 8.97 -20.08 -22.34
N TYR A 495 7.76 -19.83 -21.82
CA TYR A 495 6.61 -19.48 -22.65
C TYR A 495 6.17 -18.02 -22.52
N PHE A 496 6.40 -17.36 -21.39
CA PHE A 496 5.87 -16.03 -21.13
C PHE A 496 6.97 -14.99 -20.98
N THR A 497 6.70 -13.79 -21.51
CA THR A 497 7.55 -12.61 -21.31
C THR A 497 7.14 -11.78 -20.10
N THR A 498 5.96 -12.04 -19.55
CA THR A 498 5.38 -11.32 -18.43
C THR A 498 5.37 -12.22 -17.19
N PRO A 499 5.87 -11.75 -16.03
CA PRO A 499 5.76 -12.48 -14.77
C PRO A 499 4.29 -12.77 -14.39
N PRO A 500 4.01 -13.84 -13.63
CA PRO A 500 2.65 -14.16 -13.21
C PRO A 500 2.12 -13.19 -12.15
N LEU A 501 0.79 -13.14 -12.02
CA LEU A 501 0.11 -12.62 -10.84
C LEU A 501 -0.07 -13.78 -9.84
N HIS A 502 0.63 -13.72 -8.71
CA HIS A 502 0.47 -14.65 -7.62
C HIS A 502 -0.70 -14.26 -6.73
N CYS A 503 -1.62 -15.19 -6.53
CA CYS A 503 -2.77 -15.02 -5.66
C CYS A 503 -2.89 -16.21 -4.69
N MET A 504 -3.52 -15.96 -3.54
CA MET A 504 -3.64 -16.93 -2.44
C MET A 504 -2.27 -17.49 -2.01
N ALA A 505 -1.22 -16.67 -2.10
CA ALA A 505 0.18 -17.09 -2.00
C ALA A 505 0.87 -16.57 -0.73
N MET A 506 0.13 -16.06 0.25
CA MET A 506 0.70 -15.47 1.48
C MET A 506 1.11 -16.50 2.53
N ASN A 507 1.24 -17.77 2.15
CA ASN A 507 1.75 -18.80 3.05
C ASN A 507 3.23 -18.54 3.39
N PRO A 508 3.64 -18.61 4.67
CA PRO A 508 5.04 -18.37 5.05
C PRO A 508 6.05 -19.27 4.32
N HIS A 509 5.69 -20.52 4.03
CA HIS A 509 6.56 -21.39 3.25
C HIS A 509 6.77 -20.89 1.81
N LEU A 510 5.72 -20.34 1.17
CA LEU A 510 5.80 -19.77 -0.18
C LEU A 510 6.60 -18.47 -0.20
N LEU A 511 6.39 -17.63 0.81
CA LEU A 511 7.03 -16.32 0.95
C LEU A 511 8.51 -16.41 1.30
N GLU A 512 8.90 -17.34 2.18
CA GLU A 512 10.23 -17.35 2.81
C GLU A 512 11.19 -18.43 2.24
N CYS A 513 10.67 -19.51 1.64
CA CYS A 513 11.47 -20.55 0.99
C CYS A 513 11.62 -20.27 -0.51
N ARG A 514 12.37 -19.22 -0.86
CA ARG A 514 12.41 -18.64 -2.21
C ARG A 514 13.39 -19.26 -3.19
N LYS A 515 14.28 -20.15 -2.76
CA LYS A 515 15.31 -20.68 -3.67
C LYS A 515 14.68 -21.69 -4.63
N LEU A 516 14.53 -21.28 -5.90
CA LEU A 516 14.21 -22.18 -7.02
C LEU A 516 15.51 -22.67 -7.67
N GLU A 517 15.39 -23.51 -8.70
CA GLU A 517 16.51 -24.24 -9.32
C GLU A 517 17.63 -23.32 -9.84
N THR A 518 17.28 -22.14 -10.37
CA THR A 518 18.24 -21.10 -10.80
C THR A 518 17.85 -19.71 -10.31
N GLU A 519 18.80 -18.78 -10.31
CA GLU A 519 18.55 -17.36 -9.99
C GLU A 519 17.60 -16.71 -11.00
N LYS A 520 17.68 -17.07 -12.28
CA LYS A 520 16.78 -16.55 -13.33
C LYS A 520 15.33 -16.96 -13.09
N ILE A 521 15.09 -18.24 -12.79
CA ILE A 521 13.75 -18.76 -12.43
C ILE A 521 13.23 -18.07 -11.17
N THR A 522 14.11 -17.92 -10.17
CA THR A 522 13.78 -17.19 -8.93
C THR A 522 13.35 -15.76 -9.24
N LYS A 523 14.05 -15.06 -10.13
CA LYS A 523 13.73 -13.68 -10.54
C LYS A 523 12.39 -13.59 -11.26
N ILE A 524 12.08 -14.52 -12.16
CA ILE A 524 10.81 -14.50 -12.92
C ILE A 524 9.61 -14.75 -12.00
N TRP A 525 9.70 -15.77 -11.14
CA TRP A 525 8.63 -16.10 -10.21
C TRP A 525 8.45 -14.97 -9.19
N TYR A 526 9.51 -14.62 -8.46
CA TYR A 526 9.42 -13.66 -7.38
C TYR A 526 9.48 -12.19 -7.79
N GLY A 527 9.77 -11.92 -9.06
CA GLY A 527 9.57 -10.63 -9.71
C GLY A 527 8.14 -10.42 -10.22
N GLY A 528 7.24 -11.38 -9.97
CA GLY A 528 5.81 -11.28 -10.24
C GLY A 528 5.07 -10.25 -9.40
N ILE A 529 3.79 -10.09 -9.72
CA ILE A 529 2.82 -9.30 -8.96
C ILE A 529 2.23 -10.21 -7.88
N ASN A 530 2.05 -9.73 -6.64
CA ASN A 530 1.47 -10.55 -5.57
C ASN A 530 0.22 -9.91 -4.98
N ARG A 531 -0.92 -10.62 -5.04
CA ARG A 531 -2.16 -10.25 -4.35
C ARG A 531 -1.92 -10.18 -2.85
N ASN A 532 -2.36 -9.08 -2.25
CA ASN A 532 -1.94 -8.67 -0.92
C ASN A 532 -3.08 -8.67 0.12
N SER A 533 -4.24 -9.18 -0.25
CA SER A 533 -5.40 -9.41 0.61
C SER A 533 -6.24 -10.57 0.08
N ASP A 534 -7.15 -11.04 0.92
CA ASP A 534 -8.35 -11.75 0.44
C ASP A 534 -9.21 -10.86 -0.48
N ASP A 535 -10.22 -11.45 -1.11
CA ASP A 535 -11.00 -10.84 -2.19
C ASP A 535 -11.68 -9.51 -1.82
N PHE A 536 -11.81 -8.66 -2.84
CA PHE A 536 -12.72 -7.53 -2.84
C PHE A 536 -14.19 -7.99 -2.95
N TYR A 537 -14.97 -7.71 -1.89
CA TYR A 537 -16.40 -8.03 -1.80
C TYR A 537 -17.25 -6.76 -1.98
N PRO A 538 -17.75 -6.45 -3.19
CA PRO A 538 -18.49 -5.20 -3.46
C PRO A 538 -19.75 -5.06 -2.60
N ASP A 539 -20.44 -6.16 -2.33
CA ASP A 539 -21.74 -6.14 -1.64
C ASP A 539 -21.63 -6.14 -0.11
N ILE A 540 -20.42 -6.30 0.45
CA ILE A 540 -20.20 -6.30 1.90
C ILE A 540 -19.64 -4.94 2.31
N PHE A 541 -20.53 -4.01 2.62
CA PHE A 541 -20.20 -2.61 2.93
C PHE A 541 -19.11 -2.44 4.01
N ASP A 542 -19.15 -3.26 5.07
CA ASP A 542 -18.16 -3.18 6.15
C ASP A 542 -16.78 -3.76 5.78
N SER A 543 -16.68 -4.45 4.63
CA SER A 543 -15.43 -5.04 4.17
C SER A 543 -14.46 -4.01 3.59
N HIS A 544 -14.92 -2.86 3.08
CA HIS A 544 -14.04 -1.92 2.35
C HIS A 544 -12.92 -1.30 3.21
N PRO A 545 -13.19 -0.76 4.42
CA PRO A 545 -12.13 -0.28 5.29
C PRO A 545 -11.18 -1.40 5.72
N TRP A 546 -11.73 -2.59 5.99
CA TRP A 546 -10.94 -3.77 6.39
C TRP A 546 -10.02 -4.25 5.26
N HIS A 547 -10.55 -4.37 4.05
CA HIS A 547 -9.84 -4.80 2.85
C HIS A 547 -8.65 -3.87 2.57
N LEU A 548 -8.83 -2.55 2.67
CA LEU A 548 -7.71 -1.63 2.53
C LEU A 548 -6.72 -1.74 3.69
N TYR A 549 -7.20 -1.84 4.93
CA TYR A 549 -6.33 -2.03 6.09
C TYR A 549 -5.45 -3.28 5.99
N GLU A 550 -6.02 -4.41 5.56
CA GLU A 550 -5.31 -5.65 5.29
C GLU A 550 -4.24 -5.47 4.22
N ASN A 551 -4.58 -4.86 3.09
CA ASN A 551 -3.63 -4.53 2.03
C ASN A 551 -2.48 -3.64 2.52
N LEU A 552 -2.76 -2.59 3.29
CA LEU A 552 -1.74 -1.67 3.79
C LEU A 552 -0.79 -2.35 4.78
N LEU A 553 -1.29 -3.20 5.67
CA LEU A 553 -0.43 -3.86 6.65
C LEU A 553 0.36 -5.03 6.05
N ASN A 554 -0.25 -5.78 5.14
CA ASN A 554 0.45 -6.82 4.39
C ASN A 554 1.53 -6.24 3.48
N SER A 555 1.41 -4.98 3.03
CA SER A 555 2.42 -4.33 2.19
C SER A 555 3.79 -4.24 2.88
N MET A 556 3.85 -4.15 4.21
CA MET A 556 5.12 -4.16 4.94
C MET A 556 5.91 -5.45 4.69
N TRP A 557 5.21 -6.57 4.58
CA TRP A 557 5.81 -7.87 4.32
C TRP A 557 6.08 -8.07 2.83
N SER A 558 5.07 -7.86 1.98
CA SER A 558 5.15 -8.17 0.56
C SER A 558 6.05 -7.22 -0.24
N SER A 559 6.14 -5.93 0.13
CA SER A 559 7.02 -4.95 -0.53
C SER A 559 8.50 -5.28 -0.42
N SER A 560 8.90 -6.00 0.63
CA SER A 560 10.28 -6.47 0.82
C SER A 560 10.57 -7.75 0.03
N LEU A 561 9.56 -8.38 -0.57
CA LEU A 561 9.71 -9.68 -1.23
C LEU A 561 9.45 -9.59 -2.73
N PHE A 562 8.41 -8.88 -3.16
CA PHE A 562 7.94 -8.87 -4.54
C PHE A 562 8.19 -7.53 -5.23
N SER A 563 8.16 -7.54 -6.56
CA SER A 563 8.37 -6.33 -7.37
C SER A 563 7.15 -5.40 -7.41
N ALA A 564 5.94 -5.95 -7.28
CA ALA A 564 4.70 -5.18 -7.22
C ALA A 564 3.66 -5.87 -6.32
N ILE A 565 2.85 -5.07 -5.64
CA ILE A 565 1.79 -5.53 -4.74
C ILE A 565 0.41 -5.25 -5.37
N ASP A 566 -0.42 -6.27 -5.46
CA ASP A 566 -1.76 -6.17 -6.02
C ASP A 566 -2.77 -5.96 -4.90
N PHE A 567 -3.47 -4.81 -4.95
CA PHE A 567 -4.52 -4.43 -4.01
C PHE A 567 -5.89 -4.95 -4.43
N ASP A 568 -5.95 -5.84 -5.42
CA ASP A 568 -7.15 -6.41 -5.98
C ASP A 568 -7.98 -5.43 -6.84
N MET A 569 -8.87 -6.00 -7.65
CA MET A 569 -9.86 -5.25 -8.44
C MET A 569 -10.75 -4.37 -7.54
N PHE A 570 -11.46 -3.43 -8.16
CA PHE A 570 -12.54 -2.68 -7.51
C PHE A 570 -13.60 -2.25 -8.53
N GLN A 571 -14.76 -1.81 -8.06
CA GLN A 571 -15.79 -1.19 -8.89
C GLN A 571 -15.68 0.33 -8.84
N SER A 572 -15.60 0.99 -9.99
CA SER A 572 -15.51 2.44 -10.12
C SER A 572 -16.85 3.11 -9.81
N ALA A 573 -17.95 2.59 -10.36
CA ALA A 573 -19.31 3.04 -10.09
C ALA A 573 -19.85 2.44 -8.79
N HIS A 574 -19.18 2.77 -7.68
CA HIS A 574 -19.49 2.25 -6.35
C HIS A 574 -19.36 3.35 -5.27
N TYR A 575 -20.05 3.19 -4.14
CA TYR A 575 -19.95 4.14 -3.02
C TYR A 575 -18.51 4.29 -2.50
N PHE A 576 -17.74 3.20 -2.52
CA PHE A 576 -16.32 3.17 -2.20
C PHE A 576 -15.40 3.27 -3.44
N GLY A 577 -15.92 3.68 -4.60
CA GLY A 577 -15.14 3.74 -5.84
C GLY A 577 -13.90 4.63 -5.70
N GLU A 578 -14.08 5.87 -5.22
CA GLU A 578 -12.97 6.80 -4.98
C GLU A 578 -12.02 6.30 -3.89
N TYR A 579 -12.57 5.68 -2.84
CA TYR A 579 -11.82 5.08 -1.74
C TYR A 579 -10.82 4.03 -2.25
N HIS A 580 -11.26 3.15 -3.16
CA HIS A 580 -10.40 2.13 -3.76
C HIS A 580 -9.50 2.68 -4.86
N ALA A 581 -10.00 3.54 -5.74
CA ALA A 581 -9.20 4.17 -6.80
C ALA A 581 -7.98 4.92 -6.23
N SER A 582 -8.18 5.75 -5.20
CA SER A 582 -7.10 6.49 -4.53
C SER A 582 -6.07 5.55 -3.90
N SER A 583 -6.51 4.45 -3.29
CA SER A 583 -5.63 3.46 -2.69
C SER A 583 -4.78 2.73 -3.75
N ARG A 584 -5.36 2.40 -4.90
CA ARG A 584 -4.63 1.77 -6.01
C ARG A 584 -3.64 2.75 -6.65
N ALA A 585 -3.97 4.03 -6.74
CA ALA A 585 -3.07 5.07 -7.26
C ALA A 585 -1.77 5.24 -6.44
N ILE A 586 -1.80 4.95 -5.13
CA ILE A 586 -0.60 4.97 -4.26
C ILE A 586 0.04 3.59 -4.05
N SER A 587 -0.69 2.50 -4.28
CA SER A 587 -0.31 1.12 -3.91
C SER A 587 1.08 0.67 -4.38
N GLY A 588 1.47 1.01 -5.60
CA GLY A 588 2.69 0.49 -6.21
C GLY A 588 2.51 -0.68 -7.16
N GLY A 589 1.30 -1.21 -7.34
CA GLY A 589 1.02 -2.30 -8.27
C GLY A 589 -0.12 -1.99 -9.25
N PRO A 590 -0.63 -3.01 -9.96
CA PRO A 590 -1.55 -2.82 -11.07
C PRO A 590 -2.88 -2.18 -10.63
N VAL A 591 -3.55 -1.55 -11.59
CA VAL A 591 -4.88 -0.96 -11.38
C VAL A 591 -5.83 -1.57 -12.40
N TYR A 592 -6.81 -2.33 -11.91
CA TYR A 592 -7.84 -2.93 -12.73
C TYR A 592 -9.20 -2.87 -12.03
N ILE A 593 -10.25 -2.79 -12.85
CA ILE A 593 -11.63 -2.68 -12.41
C ILE A 593 -12.39 -3.98 -12.65
N THR A 594 -13.50 -4.11 -11.95
CA THR A 594 -14.53 -5.13 -12.18
C THR A 594 -15.92 -4.50 -12.25
N ASP A 595 -16.02 -3.43 -13.03
CA ASP A 595 -17.29 -2.76 -13.24
C ASP A 595 -18.27 -3.69 -13.94
N ILE A 596 -19.53 -3.63 -13.49
CA ILE A 596 -20.65 -4.21 -14.22
C ILE A 596 -20.72 -3.51 -15.59
N PRO A 597 -20.79 -4.23 -16.72
CA PRO A 597 -20.87 -3.63 -18.05
C PRO A 597 -21.96 -2.56 -18.14
N GLY A 598 -21.58 -1.36 -18.61
CA GLY A 598 -22.46 -0.20 -18.72
C GLY A 598 -22.61 0.62 -17.44
N ASN A 599 -22.05 0.20 -16.31
CA ASN A 599 -22.06 0.94 -15.05
C ASN A 599 -20.63 1.36 -14.66
N HIS A 600 -20.20 2.51 -15.17
CA HIS A 600 -18.82 3.02 -15.03
C HIS A 600 -18.80 4.46 -14.50
N ASP A 601 -17.92 4.75 -13.54
CA ASP A 601 -17.62 6.14 -13.17
C ASP A 601 -16.47 6.68 -14.04
N ILE A 602 -16.84 7.27 -15.17
CA ILE A 602 -15.90 7.81 -16.16
C ILE A 602 -15.02 8.91 -15.55
N ASN A 603 -15.59 9.75 -14.67
CA ASN A 603 -14.86 10.85 -14.06
C ASN A 603 -13.79 10.31 -13.13
N LEU A 604 -14.14 9.32 -12.31
CA LEU A 604 -13.20 8.63 -11.44
C LEU A 604 -12.06 7.98 -12.24
N LEU A 605 -12.41 7.19 -13.26
CA LEU A 605 -11.41 6.48 -14.07
C LEU A 605 -10.44 7.44 -14.77
N ARG A 606 -10.92 8.59 -15.24
CA ARG A 606 -10.06 9.64 -15.83
C ARG A 606 -9.06 10.21 -14.84
N THR A 607 -9.31 10.15 -13.53
CA THR A 607 -8.32 10.60 -12.54
C THR A 607 -7.18 9.62 -12.30
N LEU A 608 -7.36 8.36 -12.73
CA LEU A 608 -6.33 7.31 -12.65
C LEU A 608 -5.44 7.28 -13.87
N THR A 609 -5.88 7.82 -15.01
CA THR A 609 -5.14 7.73 -16.28
C THR A 609 -4.72 9.09 -16.83
N ALA A 610 -3.59 9.17 -17.51
CA ALA A 610 -3.18 10.34 -18.27
C ALA A 610 -2.49 9.98 -19.58
N GLU A 611 -2.51 10.91 -20.52
CA GLU A 611 -1.97 10.70 -21.86
C GLU A 611 -0.46 10.88 -21.86
N ASN A 612 0.26 9.88 -22.34
CA ASN A 612 1.69 9.92 -22.58
C ASN A 612 1.98 10.57 -23.94
N ARG A 613 3.24 10.89 -24.21
CA ARG A 613 3.66 11.65 -25.39
C ARG A 613 3.46 10.89 -26.72
N ASP A 614 3.37 9.56 -26.67
CA ASP A 614 3.02 8.72 -27.82
C ASP A 614 1.50 8.64 -28.06
N GLY A 615 0.69 9.35 -27.27
CA GLY A 615 -0.77 9.35 -27.33
C GLY A 615 -1.44 8.16 -26.63
N SER A 616 -0.66 7.27 -26.00
CA SER A 616 -1.25 6.21 -25.18
C SER A 616 -1.76 6.75 -23.86
N ASN A 617 -2.87 6.20 -23.35
CA ASN A 617 -3.39 6.55 -22.04
C ASN A 617 -2.90 5.53 -21.02
N GLN A 618 -2.14 5.98 -20.01
CA GLN A 618 -1.48 5.14 -19.03
C GLN A 618 -1.96 5.47 -17.61
N ILE A 619 -1.89 4.50 -16.71
CA ILE A 619 -2.22 4.71 -15.29
C ILE A 619 -1.14 5.54 -14.60
N LEU A 620 -1.56 6.54 -13.84
CA LEU A 620 -0.73 7.34 -12.96
C LEU A 620 -0.77 6.76 -11.55
N ARG A 621 0.07 5.77 -11.31
CA ARG A 621 0.26 5.13 -10.01
C ARG A 621 1.70 5.25 -9.53
N CYS A 622 1.91 5.14 -8.22
CA CYS A 622 3.26 4.98 -7.69
C CYS A 622 3.95 3.76 -8.30
N ARG A 623 5.27 3.86 -8.55
CA ARG A 623 6.07 2.77 -9.10
C ARG A 623 6.53 1.77 -8.05
N GLN A 624 6.80 2.23 -6.83
CA GLN A 624 7.21 1.41 -5.69
C GLN A 624 5.99 1.04 -4.84
N ALA A 625 6.09 -0.04 -4.08
CA ALA A 625 5.10 -0.42 -3.08
C ALA A 625 4.92 0.68 -2.00
N CYS A 626 3.68 0.96 -1.62
CA CYS A 626 3.37 1.89 -0.54
C CYS A 626 3.67 1.31 0.84
N TRP A 627 3.86 2.20 1.81
CA TRP A 627 4.07 1.87 3.21
C TRP A 627 2.93 2.42 4.07
N PRO A 628 2.39 1.65 5.04
CA PRO A 628 1.40 2.18 5.96
C PRO A 628 2.01 3.28 6.83
N LEU A 629 1.19 4.24 7.26
CA LEU A 629 1.60 5.23 8.26
C LEU A 629 1.85 4.56 9.60
N TYR A 630 2.69 5.18 10.45
CA TYR A 630 2.94 4.70 11.80
C TYR A 630 1.62 4.51 12.58
N ASP A 631 0.71 5.49 12.47
CA ASP A 631 -0.61 5.43 13.10
C ASP A 631 -1.50 4.35 12.48
N THR A 632 -1.31 3.95 11.21
CA THR A 632 -2.04 2.81 10.62
C THR A 632 -1.58 1.48 11.20
N VAL A 633 -0.30 1.37 11.52
CA VAL A 633 0.26 0.16 12.15
C VAL A 633 -0.13 0.05 13.62
N LEU A 634 -0.13 1.17 14.35
CA LEU A 634 -0.25 1.17 15.82
C LEU A 634 -1.48 1.92 16.36
N GLY A 635 -2.43 2.27 15.49
CA GLY A 635 -3.67 2.98 15.84
C GLY A 635 -4.79 2.09 16.37
N GLY A 636 -4.67 0.77 16.26
CA GLY A 636 -5.67 -0.20 16.70
C GLY A 636 -6.58 -0.66 15.55
N LYS A 637 -7.82 -1.04 15.85
CA LYS A 637 -8.75 -1.56 14.83
C LYS A 637 -9.41 -0.44 14.02
N PRO A 638 -9.47 -0.54 12.68
CA PRO A 638 -10.16 0.45 11.86
C PRO A 638 -11.65 0.52 12.21
N GLY A 639 -12.18 1.74 12.33
CA GLY A 639 -13.59 2.00 12.66
C GLY A 639 -13.93 1.89 14.15
N ILE A 640 -13.07 1.28 14.96
CA ILE A 640 -13.23 1.14 16.42
C ILE A 640 -12.25 2.07 17.14
N ASP A 641 -10.96 1.75 17.11
CA ASP A 641 -9.91 2.50 17.82
C ASP A 641 -9.31 3.61 16.93
N GLN A 642 -9.30 3.37 15.62
CA GLN A 642 -8.66 4.22 14.64
C GLN A 642 -9.70 4.86 13.71
N ASN A 643 -9.65 6.20 13.61
CA ASN A 643 -10.59 6.99 12.81
C ASN A 643 -10.29 7.03 11.31
N PHE A 644 -9.02 6.87 10.93
CA PHE A 644 -8.61 6.81 9.53
C PHE A 644 -7.41 5.88 9.42
N ILE A 645 -7.29 5.21 8.28
CA ILE A 645 -6.06 4.52 7.89
C ILE A 645 -5.36 5.35 6.82
N GLY A 646 -4.06 5.15 6.65
CA GLY A 646 -3.28 5.90 5.69
C GLY A 646 -2.01 5.19 5.26
N ALA A 647 -1.47 5.65 4.14
CA ALA A 647 -0.25 5.15 3.56
C ALA A 647 0.55 6.28 2.94
N TRP A 648 1.83 6.04 2.72
CA TRP A 648 2.72 6.96 2.06
C TRP A 648 3.58 6.26 1.02
N ASN A 649 4.05 7.03 0.04
CA ASN A 649 4.93 6.56 -1.01
C ASN A 649 5.82 7.71 -1.52
N THR A 650 6.92 7.35 -2.16
CA THR A 650 7.88 8.29 -2.75
C THR A 650 7.68 8.38 -4.26
N ILE A 651 7.76 9.59 -4.81
CA ILE A 651 7.78 9.85 -6.24
C ILE A 651 9.23 10.12 -6.67
N GLY A 652 9.95 9.03 -6.98
CA GLY A 652 11.38 9.11 -7.27
C GLY A 652 12.15 9.78 -6.12
N THR A 653 13.02 10.72 -6.46
CA THR A 653 13.69 11.61 -5.50
C THR A 653 13.02 12.97 -5.38
N PHE A 654 11.86 13.16 -6.03
CA PHE A 654 11.21 14.47 -6.11
C PHE A 654 10.44 14.78 -4.83
N GLY A 655 9.45 13.95 -4.47
CA GLY A 655 8.59 14.22 -3.32
C GLY A 655 7.85 13.00 -2.80
N PHE A 656 6.86 13.25 -1.94
CA PHE A 656 6.07 12.22 -1.28
C PHE A 656 4.59 12.37 -1.60
N VAL A 657 3.88 11.25 -1.60
CA VAL A 657 2.42 11.22 -1.64
C VAL A 657 1.91 10.42 -0.46
N TYR A 658 0.85 10.91 0.16
CA TYR A 658 0.16 10.27 1.27
C TYR A 658 -1.31 10.08 0.88
N GLY A 659 -1.87 8.94 1.22
CA GLY A 659 -3.31 8.65 1.11
C GLY A 659 -3.90 8.47 2.50
N TYR A 660 -5.09 9.01 2.71
CA TYR A 660 -5.84 8.91 3.96
C TYR A 660 -7.28 8.52 3.69
N TRP A 661 -7.81 7.61 4.51
CA TRP A 661 -9.12 7.02 4.33
C TRP A 661 -9.86 6.91 5.65
N ASN A 662 -11.01 7.58 5.77
CA ASN A 662 -11.84 7.52 6.97
C ASN A 662 -12.50 6.15 7.11
N THR A 663 -12.37 5.55 8.29
CA THR A 663 -12.91 4.21 8.59
C THR A 663 -14.21 4.26 9.41
N ARG A 664 -14.67 5.46 9.77
CA ARG A 664 -15.85 5.70 10.61
C ARG A 664 -17.14 5.66 9.80
N LYS A 665 -18.16 5.04 10.38
CA LYS A 665 -19.48 4.87 9.75
C LYS A 665 -20.40 6.09 9.84
N GLU A 666 -20.23 6.90 10.87
CA GLU A 666 -21.21 7.94 11.25
C GLU A 666 -20.58 9.32 11.50
N SER A 667 -19.25 9.42 11.44
CA SER A 667 -18.53 10.64 11.83
C SER A 667 -17.40 10.98 10.87
N GLN A 668 -17.32 12.27 10.53
CA GLN A 668 -16.13 12.85 9.94
C GLN A 668 -14.96 12.75 10.93
N CYS A 669 -13.73 12.82 10.42
CA CYS A 669 -12.53 12.91 11.25
C CYS A 669 -11.56 13.95 10.69
N ILE A 670 -10.59 14.36 11.50
CA ILE A 670 -9.48 15.20 11.06
C ILE A 670 -8.24 14.30 10.97
N ALA A 671 -7.54 14.37 9.85
CA ALA A 671 -6.24 13.75 9.65
C ALA A 671 -5.15 14.82 9.63
N THR A 672 -3.91 14.40 9.89
CA THR A 672 -2.75 15.29 9.85
C THR A 672 -1.61 14.65 9.08
N THR A 673 -0.83 15.47 8.37
CA THR A 673 0.36 15.07 7.61
C THR A 673 1.56 15.89 8.05
N PRO A 674 2.69 15.27 8.45
CA PRO A 674 3.91 16.01 8.70
C PRO A 674 4.48 16.58 7.40
N ILE A 675 4.91 17.84 7.41
CA ILE A 675 5.57 18.49 6.27
C ILE A 675 7.03 18.74 6.63
N PRO A 676 7.99 18.08 5.99
CA PRO A 676 9.41 18.29 6.27
C PRO A 676 9.85 19.72 5.92
N LEU A 677 10.89 20.21 6.60
CA LEU A 677 11.53 21.49 6.25
C LEU A 677 12.00 21.48 4.78
N GLY A 678 11.75 22.57 4.06
CA GLY A 678 12.07 22.68 2.62
C GLY A 678 11.03 22.04 1.69
N TYR A 679 9.89 21.59 2.23
CA TYR A 679 8.76 21.07 1.46
C TYR A 679 7.49 21.88 1.69
N VAL A 680 6.56 21.77 0.74
CA VAL A 680 5.19 22.26 0.85
C VAL A 680 4.24 21.08 0.68
N GLY A 681 3.25 21.01 1.57
CA GLY A 681 2.13 20.08 1.43
C GLY A 681 1.00 20.69 0.61
N TYR A 682 0.38 19.87 -0.24
CA TYR A 682 -0.82 20.18 -1.00
C TYR A 682 -1.83 19.04 -0.86
N VAL A 683 -3.04 19.33 -0.38
CA VAL A 683 -4.12 18.33 -0.23
C VAL A 683 -5.10 18.38 -1.41
N SER A 684 -5.36 17.24 -2.04
CA SER A 684 -6.51 17.03 -2.94
C SER A 684 -7.57 16.19 -2.23
N LEU A 685 -8.80 16.71 -2.15
CA LEU A 685 -9.96 16.03 -1.58
C LEU A 685 -10.77 15.35 -2.71
N GLY A 686 -10.56 14.06 -2.90
CA GLY A 686 -11.30 13.25 -3.86
C GLY A 686 -11.31 13.72 -5.31
N LEU A 687 -12.44 13.49 -6.00
CA LEU A 687 -12.72 13.98 -7.36
C LEU A 687 -13.08 15.47 -7.43
N ASP A 688 -13.28 16.12 -6.29
CA ASP A 688 -13.46 17.57 -6.20
C ASP A 688 -12.11 18.27 -6.42
N VAL A 689 -11.68 18.31 -7.68
CA VAL A 689 -10.51 19.03 -8.18
C VAL A 689 -10.73 20.54 -8.01
N GLY A 690 -10.62 21.03 -6.78
CA GLY A 690 -11.12 22.36 -6.42
C GLY A 690 -10.89 22.78 -4.97
N LYS A 691 -10.54 21.85 -4.08
CA LYS A 691 -10.30 22.13 -2.66
C LYS A 691 -8.81 22.20 -2.35
N TRP A 692 -8.26 23.42 -2.22
CA TRP A 692 -6.80 23.64 -2.19
C TRP A 692 -6.30 24.21 -0.88
N LEU A 693 -5.49 23.41 -0.18
CA LEU A 693 -4.97 23.71 1.14
C LEU A 693 -3.45 23.49 1.13
N TYR A 694 -2.68 24.53 1.47
CA TYR A 694 -1.21 24.50 1.46
C TYR A 694 -0.61 24.86 2.82
N ASN A 695 0.63 24.45 3.06
CA ASN A 695 1.43 24.92 4.19
C ASN A 695 2.81 25.35 3.65
N LEU A 696 3.08 26.66 3.72
CA LEU A 696 4.27 27.29 3.17
C LEU A 696 5.29 27.45 4.29
N GLU A 697 6.22 26.50 4.36
CA GLU A 697 7.24 26.41 5.41
C GLU A 697 6.67 26.49 6.83
N SER A 698 6.39 25.35 7.46
CA SER A 698 6.20 25.35 8.91
C SER A 698 7.55 25.66 9.57
N LYS A 699 7.79 26.92 9.91
CA LYS A 699 8.88 27.29 10.85
C LYS A 699 8.68 26.67 12.24
N ASP A 700 7.47 26.19 12.54
CA ASP A 700 7.00 25.77 13.86
C ASP A 700 6.60 24.28 13.97
N ASP A 701 7.10 23.38 13.10
CA ASP A 701 6.78 21.93 13.10
C ASP A 701 5.27 21.59 13.04
N LEU A 702 4.40 22.54 12.66
CA LEU A 702 2.96 22.35 12.63
C LEU A 702 2.54 21.44 11.46
N PRO A 703 1.90 20.28 11.73
CA PRO A 703 1.46 19.39 10.66
C PRO A 703 0.28 19.99 9.88
N LEU A 704 0.15 19.58 8.62
CA LEU A 704 -0.97 19.94 7.77
C LEU A 704 -2.22 19.16 8.20
N ALA A 705 -3.25 19.87 8.68
CA ALA A 705 -4.52 19.28 9.10
C ALA A 705 -5.61 19.47 8.03
N PHE A 706 -6.45 18.45 7.84
CA PHE A 706 -7.59 18.48 6.93
C PHE A 706 -8.69 17.52 7.39
N ARG A 707 -9.92 17.78 6.95
CA ARG A 707 -11.10 16.98 7.30
C ARG A 707 -11.30 15.85 6.28
N LEU A 708 -11.70 14.69 6.78
CA LEU A 708 -12.18 13.56 6.00
C LEU A 708 -13.67 13.36 6.28
N ASP A 709 -14.46 13.31 5.21
CA ASP A 709 -15.88 12.97 5.33
C ASP A 709 -16.07 11.49 5.71
N VAL A 710 -17.29 11.10 6.11
CA VAL A 710 -17.63 9.70 6.44
C VAL A 710 -17.27 8.80 5.26
N TYR A 711 -16.43 7.79 5.49
CA TYR A 711 -15.82 6.96 4.43
C TYR A 711 -15.16 7.74 3.28
N GLY A 712 -14.83 9.01 3.49
CA GLY A 712 -14.12 9.84 2.53
C GLY A 712 -12.64 9.53 2.49
N CYS A 713 -12.00 9.96 1.40
CA CYS A 713 -10.56 9.83 1.23
C CYS A 713 -9.91 11.12 0.75
N SER A 714 -8.61 11.25 1.01
CA SER A 714 -7.81 12.39 0.57
C SER A 714 -6.41 11.96 0.19
N MET A 715 -5.86 12.65 -0.80
CA MET A 715 -4.47 12.49 -1.23
C MET A 715 -3.70 13.76 -0.87
N VAL A 716 -2.54 13.62 -0.24
CA VAL A 716 -1.65 14.74 0.12
C VAL A 716 -0.34 14.59 -0.63
N ARG A 717 0.06 15.63 -1.35
CA ARG A 717 1.31 15.71 -2.10
C ARG A 717 2.27 16.60 -1.33
N VAL A 718 3.45 16.10 -1.04
CA VAL A 718 4.50 16.85 -0.35
C VAL A 718 5.65 17.04 -1.32
N VAL A 719 5.85 18.27 -1.78
CA VAL A 719 6.77 18.62 -2.87
C VAL A 719 7.89 19.53 -2.39
N PRO A 720 9.10 19.44 -2.98
CA PRO A 720 10.23 20.27 -2.59
C PRO A 720 9.98 21.71 -3.02
N VAL A 721 10.55 22.63 -2.25
CA VAL A 721 10.47 24.06 -2.47
C VAL A 721 11.74 24.58 -3.13
N TYR A 722 11.58 25.32 -4.21
CA TYR A 722 12.70 25.98 -4.87
C TYR A 722 12.69 27.47 -4.55
N HIS A 723 13.72 27.92 -3.84
CA HIS A 723 13.86 29.30 -3.44
C HIS A 723 14.49 30.13 -4.55
N TYR A 724 13.96 31.33 -4.74
CA TYR A 724 14.59 32.39 -5.52
C TYR A 724 14.68 33.66 -4.66
N GLN A 725 15.62 34.56 -4.96
CA GLN A 725 15.85 35.76 -4.14
C GLN A 725 15.41 37.05 -4.87
N PRO A 726 14.13 37.48 -4.69
CA PRO A 726 13.60 38.72 -5.24
C PRO A 726 14.45 39.97 -4.97
N SER A 727 14.93 40.10 -3.73
CA SER A 727 15.71 41.27 -3.31
C SER A 727 16.74 40.87 -2.24
N LEU A 728 17.60 41.81 -1.82
CA LEU A 728 18.53 41.61 -0.69
C LEU A 728 17.82 41.27 0.64
N HIS A 729 16.50 41.49 0.70
CA HIS A 729 15.71 41.37 1.93
C HIS A 729 14.48 40.45 1.79
N SER A 730 14.31 39.73 0.69
CA SER A 730 13.16 38.82 0.50
C SER A 730 13.51 37.61 -0.35
N THR A 731 12.89 36.47 -0.01
CA THR A 731 13.01 35.16 -0.68
C THR A 731 11.62 34.73 -1.12
N GLY A 732 11.45 34.39 -2.41
CA GLY A 732 10.22 33.81 -2.95
C GLY A 732 10.39 32.30 -3.15
N ILE A 733 9.28 31.59 -3.37
CA ILE A 733 9.32 30.15 -3.61
C ILE A 733 8.52 29.74 -4.84
N ILE A 734 8.98 28.69 -5.53
CA ILE A 734 8.22 28.00 -6.58
C ILE A 734 8.29 26.48 -6.41
N SER A 735 7.21 25.77 -6.73
CA SER A 735 7.18 24.30 -6.80
C SER A 735 6.20 23.81 -7.88
N CYS A 736 6.53 22.71 -8.56
CA CYS A 736 5.57 21.97 -9.39
C CYS A 736 4.86 20.92 -8.54
N ILE A 737 3.51 20.91 -8.57
CA ILE A 737 2.68 19.95 -7.81
C ILE A 737 2.06 18.86 -8.69
N GLY A 738 2.46 18.80 -9.97
CA GLY A 738 2.04 17.81 -10.95
C GLY A 738 0.63 18.05 -11.51
N LEU A 739 0.03 16.98 -12.05
CA LEU A 739 -1.31 17.03 -12.65
C LEU A 739 -2.41 17.10 -11.59
N LEU A 740 -3.28 18.09 -11.66
CA LEU A 740 -4.24 18.42 -10.60
C LEU A 740 -5.51 17.59 -10.69
N ASP A 741 -5.91 17.24 -11.90
CA ASP A 741 -7.08 16.45 -12.24
C ASP A 741 -6.86 14.93 -12.13
N LYS A 742 -5.80 14.52 -11.42
CA LYS A 742 -5.39 13.12 -11.25
C LYS A 742 -5.19 12.80 -9.78
N LEU A 743 -5.58 11.61 -9.32
CA LEU A 743 -5.42 11.21 -7.92
C LEU A 743 -3.94 11.22 -7.50
N ASN A 744 -3.06 10.69 -8.35
CA ASN A 744 -1.61 10.71 -8.14
C ASN A 744 -0.87 11.46 -9.26
N GLY A 745 -1.31 12.68 -9.55
CA GLY A 745 -0.69 13.48 -10.61
C GLY A 745 0.75 13.90 -10.35
N LEU A 746 1.25 13.79 -9.11
CA LEU A 746 2.66 14.03 -8.79
C LEU A 746 3.57 13.03 -9.51
N GLN A 747 3.11 11.80 -9.73
CA GLN A 747 3.84 10.75 -10.44
C GLN A 747 4.26 11.15 -11.87
N SER A 748 3.55 12.12 -12.47
CA SER A 748 3.90 12.63 -13.79
C SER A 748 5.20 13.45 -13.79
N VAL A 749 5.59 14.03 -12.65
CA VAL A 749 6.78 14.89 -12.55
C VAL A 749 8.03 14.02 -12.62
N VAL A 750 8.83 14.23 -13.66
CA VAL A 750 10.12 13.56 -13.87
C VAL A 750 11.22 14.33 -13.14
N HIS A 751 11.22 15.66 -13.26
CA HIS A 751 12.23 16.52 -12.69
C HIS A 751 11.73 17.97 -12.57
N ALA A 752 12.26 18.74 -11.62
CA ALA A 752 12.13 20.19 -11.60
C ALA A 752 13.37 20.86 -10.98
N GLU A 753 13.69 22.06 -11.46
CA GLU A 753 14.88 22.81 -11.06
C GLU A 753 14.77 24.30 -11.38
N ILE A 754 15.65 25.11 -10.76
CA ILE A 754 15.94 26.49 -11.20
C ILE A 754 17.21 26.44 -12.03
N VAL A 755 17.11 26.74 -13.33
CA VAL A 755 18.19 26.47 -14.31
C VAL A 755 19.12 27.67 -14.48
N LEU A 756 18.57 28.88 -14.59
CA LEU A 756 19.34 30.08 -14.94
C LEU A 756 18.98 31.25 -14.04
N SER A 757 20.01 32.06 -13.74
CA SER A 757 19.87 33.36 -13.08
C SER A 757 20.06 34.50 -14.07
N SER A 758 19.60 35.68 -13.66
CA SER A 758 19.65 36.97 -14.37
C SER A 758 20.77 37.09 -15.42
N GLN A 759 22.04 36.96 -15.02
CA GLN A 759 23.19 37.17 -15.92
C GLN A 759 23.22 36.20 -17.12
N GLN A 760 22.90 34.92 -16.91
CA GLN A 760 22.89 33.93 -17.98
C GLN A 760 21.65 34.08 -18.87
N LEU A 761 20.51 34.44 -18.28
CA LEU A 761 19.26 34.67 -19.00
C LEU A 761 19.37 35.85 -19.97
N TYR A 762 20.05 36.95 -19.59
CA TYR A 762 20.22 38.10 -20.49
C TYR A 762 21.08 37.80 -21.71
N LEU A 763 22.01 36.84 -21.62
CA LEU A 763 22.81 36.41 -22.77
C LEU A 763 21.97 35.65 -23.79
N ILE A 764 20.94 34.92 -23.34
CA ILE A 764 20.08 34.08 -24.19
C ILE A 764 18.87 34.87 -24.69
N GLN A 765 18.28 35.70 -23.82
CA GLN A 765 17.16 36.58 -24.13
C GLN A 765 17.45 37.99 -23.63
N PRO A 766 18.10 38.84 -24.45
CA PRO A 766 18.45 40.21 -24.07
C PRO A 766 17.24 41.06 -23.66
N ARG A 767 16.05 40.76 -24.20
CA ARG A 767 14.78 41.41 -23.80
C ARG A 767 14.51 41.29 -22.29
N LEU A 768 14.99 40.23 -21.64
CA LEU A 768 14.78 40.04 -20.21
C LEU A 768 15.49 41.07 -19.33
N ALA A 769 16.50 41.77 -19.85
CA ALA A 769 17.25 42.77 -19.11
C ALA A 769 16.37 43.96 -18.66
N GLU A 770 15.25 44.22 -19.35
CA GLU A 770 14.32 45.30 -19.00
C GLU A 770 13.54 45.05 -17.72
N TYR A 771 13.42 43.78 -17.30
CA TYR A 771 12.62 43.37 -16.15
C TYR A 771 13.39 43.42 -14.83
N GLY A 772 14.67 43.80 -14.81
CA GLY A 772 15.49 43.63 -13.61
C GLY A 772 15.80 42.16 -13.42
N ARG A 773 15.72 41.64 -12.20
CA ARG A 773 16.21 40.28 -11.91
C ARG A 773 15.20 39.21 -12.33
N VAL A 774 15.68 38.20 -13.04
CA VAL A 774 14.87 37.11 -13.62
C VAL A 774 15.47 35.76 -13.28
N CYS A 775 14.61 34.75 -13.05
CA CYS A 775 15.01 33.35 -12.99
C CYS A 775 14.14 32.49 -13.90
N LEU A 776 14.70 31.35 -14.31
CA LEU A 776 14.02 30.32 -15.08
C LEU A 776 13.81 29.09 -14.20
N PHE A 777 12.55 28.76 -13.94
CA PHE A 777 12.16 27.48 -13.37
C PHE A 777 11.77 26.52 -14.49
N LYS A 778 12.33 25.31 -14.48
CA LYS A 778 12.08 24.29 -15.49
C LYS A 778 11.55 23.04 -14.84
N THR A 779 10.52 22.44 -15.43
CA THR A 779 10.02 21.12 -15.02
C THR A 779 9.78 20.21 -16.22
N HIS A 780 9.98 18.91 -16.01
CA HIS A 780 9.72 17.86 -16.99
C HIS A 780 8.57 16.99 -16.49
N ILE A 781 7.53 16.86 -17.32
CA ILE A 781 6.33 16.09 -17.01
C ILE A 781 6.20 14.95 -18.03
N SER A 782 6.05 13.71 -17.58
CA SER A 782 5.95 12.52 -18.45
C SER A 782 4.58 12.39 -19.13
N HIS A 783 3.51 12.92 -18.54
CA HIS A 783 2.15 12.80 -19.02
C HIS A 783 1.47 14.15 -19.10
N ARG A 784 0.55 14.35 -20.04
CA ARG A 784 -0.26 15.56 -20.13
C ARG A 784 -1.67 15.34 -19.61
N SER A 785 -2.25 16.40 -19.08
CA SER A 785 -3.68 16.48 -18.74
C SER A 785 -4.17 17.93 -18.76
N SER A 786 -5.46 18.13 -18.45
CA SER A 786 -6.12 19.44 -18.48
C SER A 786 -5.60 20.44 -17.45
N GLN A 787 -4.94 19.98 -16.38
CA GLN A 787 -4.48 20.85 -15.30
C GLN A 787 -3.12 20.38 -14.78
N CYS A 788 -2.05 21.14 -15.01
CA CYS A 788 -0.76 21.00 -14.33
C CYS A 788 -0.54 22.21 -13.41
N GLY A 789 -0.23 21.97 -12.14
CA GLY A 789 -0.17 23.04 -11.14
C GLY A 789 1.23 23.44 -10.70
N PHE A 790 1.33 24.72 -10.32
CA PHE A 790 2.51 25.35 -9.78
C PHE A 790 2.14 26.21 -8.57
N LEU A 791 2.93 26.13 -7.51
CA LEU A 791 2.82 27.03 -6.36
C LEU A 791 3.88 28.10 -6.45
N LEU A 792 3.49 29.36 -6.23
CA LEU A 792 4.39 30.52 -6.29
C LEU A 792 4.10 31.48 -5.13
N SER A 793 5.09 31.84 -4.31
CA SER A 793 4.96 32.90 -3.31
C SER A 793 5.53 34.24 -3.78
N SER A 794 4.72 35.30 -3.73
CA SER A 794 5.18 36.66 -4.05
C SER A 794 5.26 37.50 -2.77
N PHE A 795 6.46 37.73 -2.25
CA PHE A 795 6.68 38.84 -1.32
C PHE A 795 6.83 40.14 -2.16
N ASN A 796 5.72 40.87 -2.32
CA ASN A 796 5.63 42.25 -2.80
C ASN A 796 5.98 42.63 -4.26
N ALA A 797 6.38 41.74 -5.18
CA ALA A 797 6.55 42.12 -6.60
C ALA A 797 6.64 40.98 -7.65
N ALA A 798 6.81 39.72 -7.22
CA ALA A 798 7.08 38.63 -8.16
C ALA A 798 5.91 38.38 -9.11
N THR A 799 6.18 38.42 -10.42
CA THR A 799 5.17 38.18 -11.46
C THR A 799 5.72 37.17 -12.45
N ILE A 800 4.92 36.17 -12.80
CA ILE A 800 5.21 35.31 -13.95
C ILE A 800 5.23 36.21 -15.18
N LEU A 801 6.37 36.28 -15.87
CA LEU A 801 6.51 37.05 -17.10
C LEU A 801 5.80 36.33 -18.25
N TRP A 802 6.20 35.08 -18.49
CA TRP A 802 5.52 34.14 -19.38
C TRP A 802 5.94 32.71 -19.04
N ALA A 803 5.24 31.75 -19.62
CA ALA A 803 5.61 30.34 -19.57
C ALA A 803 5.68 29.77 -21.00
N SER A 804 6.48 28.72 -21.19
CA SER A 804 6.50 27.95 -22.42
C SER A 804 6.32 26.46 -22.13
N LEU A 805 5.70 25.74 -23.07
CA LEU A 805 5.58 24.28 -23.08
C LEU A 805 6.21 23.79 -24.40
N ASP A 806 7.31 23.05 -24.29
CA ASP A 806 8.17 22.62 -25.40
C ASP A 806 8.57 23.78 -26.33
N GLY A 807 8.84 24.95 -25.74
CA GLY A 807 9.24 26.15 -26.46
C GLY A 807 8.09 26.93 -27.11
N VAL A 808 6.85 26.48 -26.96
CA VAL A 808 5.64 27.22 -27.38
C VAL A 808 5.13 28.04 -26.22
N ASP A 809 4.91 29.34 -26.41
CA ASP A 809 4.38 30.21 -25.36
C ASP A 809 2.98 29.76 -24.91
N VAL A 810 2.77 29.68 -23.60
CA VAL A 810 1.51 29.26 -22.96
C VAL A 810 1.09 30.24 -21.88
N GLN A 811 -0.22 30.26 -21.61
CA GLN A 811 -0.80 31.05 -20.53
C GLN A 811 -0.95 30.20 -19.28
N LEU A 812 -0.59 30.78 -18.13
CA LEU A 812 -0.87 30.22 -16.82
C LEU A 812 -2.07 30.95 -16.21
N GLU A 813 -3.08 30.19 -15.81
CA GLU A 813 -4.24 30.72 -15.10
C GLU A 813 -3.94 30.77 -13.60
N LYS A 814 -4.00 31.97 -13.02
CA LYS A 814 -3.96 32.14 -11.58
C LYS A 814 -5.30 31.72 -10.98
N ARG A 815 -5.34 30.61 -10.27
CA ARG A 815 -6.49 30.24 -9.44
C ARG A 815 -6.33 30.81 -8.05
N ARG A 816 -7.25 31.71 -7.67
CA ARG A 816 -7.48 32.01 -6.25
C ARG A 816 -7.97 30.73 -5.59
N SER A 817 -7.43 30.38 -4.41
CA SER A 817 -7.94 29.25 -3.63
C SER A 817 -9.46 29.37 -3.51
N ARG A 818 -10.19 28.34 -3.95
CA ARG A 818 -11.65 28.26 -3.86
C ARG A 818 -12.14 27.53 -2.62
N ASP A 819 -11.25 26.99 -1.79
CA ASP A 819 -11.65 26.25 -0.60
C ASP A 819 -11.19 26.90 0.69
N PRO A 820 -12.13 27.40 1.49
CA PRO A 820 -11.88 28.04 2.76
C PRO A 820 -11.63 27.06 3.93
N ALA A 821 -10.95 25.92 3.74
CA ALA A 821 -10.95 24.81 4.72
C ALA A 821 -9.59 24.32 5.26
N SER A 822 -8.47 25.06 5.14
CA SER A 822 -7.21 24.73 5.85
C SER A 822 -6.60 25.93 6.56
N PRO A 823 -6.16 25.74 7.80
CA PRO A 823 -5.68 26.82 8.66
C PRO A 823 -4.26 27.38 8.35
N ILE A 824 -3.47 26.89 7.39
CA ILE A 824 -1.99 27.17 7.41
C ILE A 824 -1.43 27.90 6.17
N THR A 825 -2.23 28.70 5.45
CA THR A 825 -1.72 29.47 4.30
C THR A 825 -1.49 30.94 4.61
N LYS A 826 -0.23 31.35 4.71
CA LYS A 826 0.21 32.69 4.28
C LYS A 826 1.11 32.55 3.06
N GLN A 827 0.78 33.27 1.97
CA GLN A 827 1.72 33.80 0.96
C GLN A 827 1.99 33.03 -0.36
N ALA A 828 1.22 32.03 -0.82
CA ALA A 828 1.41 31.51 -2.20
C ALA A 828 0.13 31.39 -3.02
N GLU A 829 0.33 31.51 -4.33
CA GLU A 829 -0.68 31.50 -5.38
C GLU A 829 -0.58 30.21 -6.18
N LEU A 830 -1.73 29.60 -6.50
CA LEU A 830 -1.81 28.46 -7.39
C LEU A 830 -1.92 28.94 -8.84
N TRP A 831 -1.01 28.47 -9.67
CA TRP A 831 -1.00 28.71 -11.11
C TRP A 831 -1.23 27.39 -11.84
N ILE A 832 -2.09 27.40 -12.85
CA ILE A 832 -2.49 26.20 -13.58
C ILE A 832 -2.18 26.38 -15.07
N LEU A 833 -1.54 25.36 -15.64
CA LEU A 833 -1.34 25.19 -17.07
C LEU A 833 -2.32 24.16 -17.61
N ASP A 834 -3.05 24.50 -18.67
CA ASP A 834 -3.77 23.52 -19.48
C ASP A 834 -2.85 22.96 -20.57
N MET A 835 -2.38 21.73 -20.38
CA MET A 835 -1.44 21.09 -21.32
C MET A 835 -2.13 20.58 -22.60
N THR A 836 -3.47 20.62 -22.68
CA THR A 836 -4.22 20.10 -23.83
C THR A 836 -4.28 21.08 -25.00
N GLN A 837 -3.93 22.36 -24.75
CA GLN A 837 -3.93 23.41 -25.76
C GLN A 837 -2.84 23.26 -26.83
N ILE A 838 -1.85 22.40 -26.57
CA ILE A 838 -0.74 22.14 -27.49
C ILE A 838 -0.87 20.71 -28.04
N PRO A 839 -0.77 20.51 -29.36
CA PRO A 839 -0.84 19.18 -29.96
C PRO A 839 0.34 18.30 -29.51
N LEU A 840 0.15 16.98 -29.50
CA LEU A 840 1.27 16.05 -29.36
C LEU A 840 2.23 16.26 -30.53
N THR A 841 3.39 16.83 -30.26
CA THR A 841 4.47 16.95 -31.24
C THR A 841 5.34 15.70 -31.19
N ALA A 842 5.75 15.21 -32.36
CA ALA A 842 6.77 14.18 -32.47
C ALA A 842 8.11 14.76 -31.98
N SER A 843 8.40 14.58 -30.70
CA SER A 843 9.70 14.85 -30.10
C SER A 843 10.41 13.54 -29.83
N ASN A 844 11.73 13.56 -29.86
CA ASN A 844 12.57 12.44 -29.45
C ASN A 844 12.65 12.31 -27.90
N THR A 845 12.04 13.23 -27.14
CA THR A 845 11.96 13.18 -25.68
C THR A 845 10.72 12.43 -25.20
N THR A 846 10.81 11.78 -24.04
CA THR A 846 9.70 11.04 -23.40
C THR A 846 8.90 11.88 -22.40
N TYR A 847 9.14 13.19 -22.35
CA TYR A 847 8.52 14.12 -21.41
C TYR A 847 8.24 15.46 -22.09
N PHE A 848 7.25 16.18 -21.57
CA PHE A 848 6.91 17.57 -21.83
C PHE A 848 7.78 18.50 -20.99
N SER A 849 8.35 19.54 -21.59
CA SER A 849 9.20 20.52 -20.91
C SER A 849 8.44 21.82 -20.68
N ILE A 850 8.29 22.22 -19.41
CA ILE A 850 7.62 23.47 -19.04
C ILE A 850 8.67 24.41 -18.46
N GLU A 851 8.71 25.62 -19.00
CA GLU A 851 9.63 26.68 -18.59
C GLU A 851 8.81 27.87 -18.09
N ILE A 852 9.09 28.36 -16.87
CA ILE A 852 8.41 29.49 -16.25
C ILE A 852 9.45 30.57 -15.96
N TYR A 853 9.26 31.73 -16.59
CA TYR A 853 10.12 32.89 -16.43
C TYR A 853 9.50 33.82 -15.39
N ILE A 854 10.24 34.07 -14.32
CA ILE A 854 9.74 34.79 -13.15
C ILE A 854 10.54 36.09 -13.02
N ASN A 855 9.84 37.22 -13.09
CA ASN A 855 10.39 38.52 -12.72
C ASN A 855 10.28 38.68 -11.21
N TYR A 856 11.35 39.17 -10.59
CA TYR A 856 11.43 39.35 -9.15
C TYR A 856 12.08 40.67 -8.72
#